data_AF-A0A9P4UQ77-F1
#
_entry.id   AF-A0A9P4UQ77-F1
#
_cell.length_a   1.000
_cell.length_b   1.000
_cell.length_c   1.000
_cell.angle_alpha   90.00
_cell.angle_beta   90.00
_cell.angle_gamma   90.00
#
_symmetry.space_group_name_H-M   'P 1'
#
loop_
_entity.id
_entity.type
_entity.pdbx_description
1 polymer ?
#
loop_
_entity_poly.entity_id
_entity_poly.type
_entity_poly.pdbx_seq_one_letter_code
_entity_poly.pdbx_strand_id
1 'polypeptide(L)'
;MPSTSPGRGQNAVPNAASNFDQLLPGAPIDGLQSFNSFKFRQKRFIAYVSGRSLSIFSAPKVLVHVIWFDDEAIGLAAEPSTSRIAVATRNEIYVLEPIAEGWTKVRWETALTLKKENNNEAGTLSWGNPGELLVGDAKSLTLYSTLPSSRSSSPSSSPIEPIQIETRLPLWVKSLPNPVKFSTFSPSGSLIASCGVSDRFVKIWRRLSFEEGLFDYAYLPHPAPVTHISWRSPNDNADIVRASGIGRRHEEEPEILYTIAADGILRVWRAGGLTDLDILVLQTSINLIDAIPPLPNDITTESDRKSDRYTLIIPAHEFSQAVAAAVAAAVGLVHRTNISHALELLKEIASKEPDVFIIMDGQGRMSAWGLQSVGHKRRPETPSSREPFHIAHVEDSSLLIPRGKNATFSTWFEGDQLNIIAHRFGHSRRAGGISWWTSSVELFFSHATSTTERLSQACDWTGHHAEVTGLGFANEMLLSTAQGEGTIQWRPHGKGFDLASIKKSVDLLVRRESRLLHGHLPKELFTSANSPDHIRRYADITTVTSSKEVKIFNTRERYIEFNEAFDKPILSIALPTPPQAIAIAFSSHVDVYVRNLYGDASAWHRIKQVSLADMNLSIKALSWTSNNELVLGAGNGIFVTGDCFSSHNLPPEVKQSLDISEDDNTDFSLHTIARSMLSQLPIWHPKVISHFVYWGDVQVVLRLLERLHYKLKFYGEGDHLDYLLDLDEQQLLEGTSISTHSISQEIFDKIVDQLSENKLPRLTRSDQQELKSVLVAFAFLLKHREGLDGNAQRYLFMWKLKSHRMEFGRPNADELTNGSVHSRNQAPKMSWREIAFAYHSKTQQPLFDLLILHYDNKLSWQTSGSLGIVRWLYETEARAQAFELIAQSEYRSLQPPDPVNATLFYLALRKKQTLLALWRIATWHKEQRTTMNFLKRDFTLPEARTAAKKNAYALMGKRRFRYAAAFFLLADDPASATSVLAGQCEDVPLAVAVARVYCGDGTPVLCDLLESRLLPRARQKSDRWLLSWAQSLVHDKEAAAIELVQPFDDDGIKDWQQDDPATLILYKQLRNGEKKEELMYVLKALRILQKMGLVIPAMQLAARYSFGKPPAVSSATVMQPSKIEANGASQNDVSSLLDDFSTSNKTNTFDTSDGPTATDAPQQSVDGSKADRETQAAELLKKLRAKKNDSGDATQAAGTKSIPEKEKRAPTQFKEPDTGSLLDSFGF
;
A
#
# COMPACT_ATOMS: atom_id res chain seq x y z
N MET A 1 34.29 -3.17 -34.84
CA MET A 1 33.22 -2.45 -35.55
C MET A 1 31.88 -2.92 -35.01
N PRO A 2 31.04 -2.06 -34.42
CA PRO A 2 29.65 -2.38 -34.12
C PRO A 2 28.78 -2.25 -35.37
N SER A 3 27.66 -2.98 -35.42
CA SER A 3 26.78 -3.06 -36.59
C SER A 3 26.19 -1.71 -37.01
N THR A 4 26.44 -1.31 -38.26
CA THR A 4 25.73 -0.22 -38.94
C THR A 4 24.48 -0.77 -39.60
N SER A 5 23.33 -0.63 -38.95
CA SER A 5 22.02 -0.81 -39.56
C SER A 5 21.07 0.23 -38.98
N PRO A 6 20.57 1.20 -39.78
CA PRO A 6 19.60 2.16 -39.28
C PRO A 6 18.27 1.43 -39.07
N GLY A 7 17.96 1.14 -37.80
CA GLY A 7 16.69 0.56 -37.43
C GLY A 7 15.55 1.46 -37.92
N ARG A 8 14.59 0.87 -38.65
CA ARG A 8 13.30 1.53 -38.93
C ARG A 8 12.74 2.09 -37.62
N GLY A 9 12.17 3.29 -37.68
CA GLY A 9 11.67 4.02 -36.51
C GLY A 9 10.90 3.09 -35.57
N GLN A 10 11.46 2.89 -34.38
CA GLN A 10 10.76 2.16 -33.33
C GLN A 10 9.56 3.00 -32.91
N ASN A 11 8.38 2.52 -33.24
CA ASN A 11 7.14 2.96 -32.60
C ASN A 11 7.35 2.99 -31.09
N ALA A 12 6.86 4.06 -30.47
CA ALA A 12 6.83 4.32 -29.03
C ALA A 12 7.27 3.12 -28.16
N VAL A 13 8.54 3.14 -27.72
CA VAL A 13 8.92 2.45 -26.48
C VAL A 13 7.88 2.86 -25.43
N PRO A 14 7.25 1.93 -24.69
CA PRO A 14 6.18 2.28 -23.76
C PRO A 14 6.70 3.36 -22.82
N ASN A 15 6.10 4.55 -22.93
CA ASN A 15 6.40 5.66 -22.03
C ASN A 15 6.31 5.12 -20.61
N ALA A 16 7.33 5.38 -19.78
CA ALA A 16 7.23 5.12 -18.36
C ALA A 16 5.96 5.83 -17.87
N ALA A 17 4.92 5.04 -17.56
CA ALA A 17 3.58 5.57 -17.36
C ALA A 17 3.62 6.59 -16.23
N SER A 18 3.09 7.80 -16.48
CA SER A 18 3.00 8.80 -15.42
C SER A 18 2.04 8.26 -14.36
N ASN A 19 2.58 7.90 -13.18
CA ASN A 19 1.80 7.46 -12.02
C ASN A 19 0.81 8.53 -11.50
N PHE A 20 0.80 9.72 -12.09
CA PHE A 20 0.08 10.91 -11.69
C PHE A 20 -0.80 11.41 -12.85
N ASP A 21 -2.07 11.68 -12.53
CA ASP A 21 -3.02 12.28 -13.49
C ASP A 21 -2.74 13.78 -13.65
N GLN A 22 -2.27 14.43 -12.59
CA GLN A 22 -1.80 15.80 -12.59
C GLN A 22 -0.58 15.98 -11.68
N LEU A 23 0.30 16.90 -12.07
CA LEU A 23 1.44 17.34 -11.30
C LEU A 23 1.51 18.87 -11.27
N LEU A 24 1.59 19.44 -10.07
CA LEU A 24 1.71 20.87 -9.79
C LEU A 24 3.04 21.11 -9.07
N PRO A 25 4.15 21.37 -9.78
CA PRO A 25 5.50 21.22 -9.22
C PRO A 25 6.05 22.46 -8.48
N GLY A 26 5.17 23.41 -8.13
CA GLY A 26 5.55 24.69 -7.54
C GLY A 26 5.46 25.85 -8.54
N ALA A 27 5.58 27.08 -8.05
CA ALA A 27 5.53 28.27 -8.91
C ALA A 27 6.93 28.67 -9.39
N PRO A 28 7.11 28.94 -10.70
CA PRO A 28 8.38 29.41 -11.24
C PRO A 28 8.77 30.76 -10.62
N ILE A 29 10.07 31.01 -10.51
CA ILE A 29 10.57 32.33 -10.11
C ILE A 29 10.37 33.35 -11.23
N ASP A 30 10.09 34.60 -10.85
CA ASP A 30 9.93 35.75 -11.75
C ASP A 30 11.28 36.23 -12.34
N GLY A 31 11.96 35.36 -13.09
CA GLY A 31 13.23 35.65 -13.76
C GLY A 31 13.22 35.25 -15.24
N LEU A 32 13.92 36.00 -16.10
CA LEU A 32 13.98 35.73 -17.55
C LEU A 32 14.68 34.38 -17.88
N GLN A 33 15.42 33.82 -16.92
CA GLN A 33 16.10 32.53 -17.02
C GLN A 33 15.60 31.52 -15.96
N SER A 34 14.35 31.63 -15.53
CA SER A 34 13.76 30.70 -14.55
C SER A 34 13.52 29.30 -15.11
N PHE A 35 13.50 29.12 -16.44
CA PHE A 35 13.40 27.84 -17.11
C PHE A 35 14.34 27.74 -18.31
N ASN A 36 14.67 26.52 -18.73
CA ASN A 36 15.43 26.22 -19.95
C ASN A 36 14.97 24.89 -20.57
N SER A 37 15.12 24.73 -21.89
CA SER A 37 14.83 23.48 -22.61
C SER A 37 16.08 23.01 -23.35
N PHE A 38 16.43 21.74 -23.16
CA PHE A 38 17.66 21.15 -23.68
C PHE A 38 17.43 19.68 -24.07
N LYS A 39 18.37 19.08 -24.80
CA LYS A 39 18.33 17.67 -25.19
C LYS A 39 19.45 16.89 -24.52
N PHE A 40 19.19 15.65 -24.12
CA PHE A 40 20.17 14.66 -23.70
C PHE A 40 19.82 13.31 -24.33
N ARG A 41 20.79 12.65 -24.99
CA ARG A 41 20.58 11.39 -25.73
C ARG A 41 19.35 11.44 -26.68
N GLN A 42 19.20 12.53 -27.43
CA GLN A 42 18.07 12.83 -28.33
C GLN A 42 16.68 12.98 -27.66
N LYS A 43 16.54 12.79 -26.35
CA LYS A 43 15.31 13.13 -25.60
C LYS A 43 15.37 14.58 -25.13
N ARG A 44 14.28 15.34 -25.27
CA ARG A 44 14.17 16.70 -24.73
C ARG A 44 13.80 16.65 -23.25
N PHE A 45 14.39 17.58 -22.49
CA PHE A 45 14.11 17.84 -21.09
C PHE A 45 13.84 19.34 -20.91
N ILE A 46 13.08 19.66 -19.86
CA ILE A 46 12.77 21.04 -19.45
C ILE A 46 13.12 21.12 -17.97
N ALA A 47 13.95 22.09 -17.62
CA ALA A 47 14.28 22.36 -16.22
C ALA A 47 13.76 23.75 -15.85
N TYR A 48 13.17 23.91 -14.68
CA TYR A 48 12.81 25.21 -14.13
C TYR A 48 13.04 25.29 -12.62
N VAL A 49 13.27 26.52 -12.15
CA VAL A 49 13.52 26.83 -10.74
C VAL A 49 12.24 27.31 -10.05
N SER A 50 11.97 26.74 -8.88
CA SER A 50 10.89 27.12 -7.97
C SER A 50 11.45 27.30 -6.55
N GLY A 51 11.63 28.56 -6.13
CA GLY A 51 12.21 28.92 -4.83
C GLY A 51 13.64 28.37 -4.64
N ARG A 52 13.76 27.30 -3.85
CA ARG A 52 15.05 26.65 -3.50
C ARG A 52 15.25 25.31 -4.25
N SER A 53 14.37 24.95 -5.18
CA SER A 53 14.49 23.72 -5.97
C SER A 53 14.62 23.97 -7.48
N LEU A 54 15.36 23.08 -8.14
CA LEU A 54 15.35 22.87 -9.58
C LEU A 54 14.56 21.59 -9.88
N SER A 55 13.50 21.70 -10.69
CA SER A 55 12.67 20.59 -11.12
C SER A 55 12.91 20.28 -12.60
N ILE A 56 13.24 19.03 -12.92
CA ILE A 56 13.57 18.57 -14.28
C ILE A 56 12.51 17.60 -14.81
N PHE A 57 11.95 17.88 -15.98
CA PHE A 57 10.86 17.15 -16.62
C PHE A 57 11.30 16.56 -17.96
N SER A 58 10.68 15.46 -18.37
CA SER A 58 10.84 14.91 -19.73
C SER A 58 9.53 14.80 -20.53
N ALA A 59 8.40 15.16 -19.92
CA ALA A 59 7.07 15.32 -20.53
C ALA A 59 6.17 16.13 -19.56
N PRO A 60 5.00 16.64 -19.99
CA PRO A 60 4.12 17.49 -19.16
C PRO A 60 3.76 16.92 -17.78
N LYS A 61 3.66 15.58 -17.68
CA LYS A 61 3.30 14.83 -16.46
C LYS A 61 4.43 13.94 -15.91
N VAL A 62 5.65 14.06 -16.44
CA VAL A 62 6.79 13.19 -16.07
C VAL A 62 7.94 14.02 -15.51
N LEU A 63 7.92 14.19 -14.19
CA LEU A 63 9.04 14.68 -13.39
C LEU A 63 10.12 13.61 -13.30
N VAL A 64 11.36 14.01 -13.56
CA VAL A 64 12.53 13.12 -13.61
C VAL A 64 13.32 13.26 -12.31
N HIS A 65 13.60 14.48 -11.88
CA HIS A 65 14.41 14.74 -10.69
C HIS A 65 14.12 16.12 -10.09
N VAL A 66 14.27 16.25 -8.77
CA VAL A 66 14.27 17.54 -8.06
C VAL A 66 15.56 17.67 -7.24
N ILE A 67 16.23 18.80 -7.40
CA ILE A 67 17.48 19.14 -6.69
C ILE A 67 17.20 20.35 -5.80
N TRP A 68 17.68 20.32 -4.56
CA TRP A 68 17.49 21.37 -3.56
C TRP A 68 18.79 22.12 -3.28
N PHE A 69 18.70 23.42 -3.01
CA PHE A 69 19.84 24.29 -2.72
C PHE A 69 19.70 25.01 -1.38
N ASP A 70 20.85 25.38 -0.79
CA ASP A 70 20.94 26.11 0.47
C ASP A 70 20.47 27.57 0.38
N ASP A 71 20.35 28.11 -0.83
CA ASP A 71 19.84 29.44 -1.12
C ASP A 71 18.75 29.40 -2.20
N GLU A 72 17.98 30.48 -2.32
CA GLU A 72 17.10 30.67 -3.47
C GLU A 72 17.93 30.70 -4.76
N ALA A 73 17.51 29.87 -5.72
CA ALA A 73 18.04 29.90 -7.08
C ALA A 73 17.39 31.05 -7.86
N ILE A 74 18.11 31.67 -8.79
CA ILE A 74 17.70 32.91 -9.47
C ILE A 74 17.52 32.69 -10.97
N GLY A 75 18.35 31.82 -11.55
CA GLY A 75 18.28 31.48 -12.97
C GLY A 75 19.10 30.24 -13.30
N LEU A 76 18.84 29.68 -14.47
CA LEU A 76 19.54 28.50 -14.98
C LEU A 76 19.85 28.60 -16.47
N ALA A 77 20.89 27.88 -16.91
CA ALA A 77 21.21 27.68 -18.32
C ALA A 77 21.70 26.25 -18.53
N ALA A 78 21.22 25.59 -19.59
CA ALA A 78 21.70 24.27 -19.98
C ALA A 78 22.69 24.36 -21.16
N GLU A 79 23.73 23.53 -21.15
CA GLU A 79 24.75 23.44 -22.18
C GLU A 79 24.26 22.54 -23.33
N PRO A 80 24.17 23.02 -24.59
CA PRO A 80 23.60 22.24 -25.69
C PRO A 80 24.36 20.94 -26.02
N SER A 81 25.68 20.93 -25.83
CA SER A 81 26.60 19.83 -26.20
C SER A 81 26.65 18.68 -25.20
N THR A 82 26.75 19.01 -23.91
CA THR A 82 26.99 18.03 -22.82
C THR A 82 25.74 17.76 -21.99
N SER A 83 24.70 18.60 -22.12
CA SER A 83 23.52 18.63 -21.26
C SER A 83 23.83 18.91 -19.77
N ARG A 84 24.99 19.54 -19.49
CA ARG A 84 25.30 20.17 -18.20
C ARG A 84 24.31 21.30 -17.90
N ILE A 85 24.01 21.55 -16.63
CA ILE A 85 23.11 22.64 -16.22
C ILE A 85 23.84 23.54 -15.23
N ALA A 86 23.99 24.82 -15.55
CA ALA A 86 24.39 25.84 -14.59
C ALA A 86 23.16 26.39 -13.87
N VAL A 87 23.22 26.46 -12.54
CA VAL A 87 22.18 27.07 -11.69
C VAL A 87 22.83 28.14 -10.83
N ALA A 88 22.39 29.39 -10.97
CA ALA A 88 22.81 30.47 -10.10
C ALA A 88 21.90 30.55 -8.87
N THR A 89 22.49 30.61 -7.69
CA THR A 89 21.83 31.03 -6.44
C THR A 89 22.30 32.43 -6.05
N ARG A 90 21.69 32.99 -5.00
CA ARG A 90 22.14 34.27 -4.40
C ARG A 90 23.65 34.28 -4.16
N ASN A 91 24.18 33.25 -3.49
CA ASN A 91 25.58 33.21 -3.11
C ASN A 91 26.47 32.50 -4.15
N GLU A 92 26.11 31.29 -4.58
CA GLU A 92 26.98 30.42 -5.40
C GLU A 92 26.40 30.10 -6.79
N ILE A 93 27.18 29.46 -7.66
CA ILE A 93 26.73 28.94 -8.94
C ILE A 93 27.15 27.47 -9.04
N TYR A 94 26.18 26.57 -9.22
CA TYR A 94 26.40 25.13 -9.31
C TYR A 94 26.37 24.68 -10.76
N VAL A 95 27.25 23.74 -11.12
CA VAL A 95 27.21 23.05 -12.42
C VAL A 95 26.86 21.59 -12.18
N LEU A 96 25.75 21.17 -12.77
CA LEU A 96 25.17 19.84 -12.66
C LEU A 96 25.52 19.00 -13.90
N GLU A 97 25.88 17.74 -13.71
CA GLU A 97 26.17 16.79 -14.79
C GLU A 97 25.11 15.68 -14.91
N PRO A 98 24.75 15.26 -16.14
CA PRO A 98 23.80 14.17 -16.35
C PRO A 98 24.43 12.80 -16.11
N ILE A 99 23.91 12.07 -15.12
CA ILE A 99 24.26 10.68 -14.81
C ILE A 99 23.15 9.77 -15.33
N ALA A 100 23.53 8.79 -16.15
CA ALA A 100 22.59 7.84 -16.76
C ALA A 100 22.80 6.41 -16.21
N GLU A 101 21.81 5.91 -15.49
CA GLU A 101 21.73 4.53 -15.01
C GLU A 101 21.06 3.67 -16.08
N GLY A 102 21.87 3.12 -16.98
CA GLY A 102 21.41 2.33 -18.12
C GLY A 102 20.88 3.20 -19.28
N TRP A 103 19.78 2.76 -19.90
CA TRP A 103 19.19 3.41 -21.08
C TRP A 103 18.00 4.33 -20.76
N THR A 104 17.34 4.14 -19.62
CA THR A 104 16.04 4.78 -19.30
C THR A 104 16.08 5.75 -18.12
N LYS A 105 16.92 5.50 -17.10
CA LYS A 105 17.01 6.35 -15.91
C LYS A 105 18.14 7.36 -16.04
N VAL A 106 17.80 8.64 -15.89
CA VAL A 106 18.74 9.77 -15.97
C VAL A 106 18.47 10.70 -14.79
N ARG A 107 19.53 11.17 -14.12
CA ARG A 107 19.50 12.15 -13.03
C ARG A 107 20.63 13.16 -13.21
N TRP A 108 20.59 14.25 -12.45
CA TRP A 108 21.64 15.28 -12.47
C TRP A 108 22.24 15.41 -11.08
N GLU A 109 23.58 15.45 -10.98
CA GLU A 109 24.30 15.65 -9.71
C GLU A 109 25.24 16.85 -9.82
N THR A 110 25.50 17.52 -8.69
CA THR A 110 26.42 18.67 -8.62
C THR A 110 27.87 18.21 -8.79
N ALA A 111 28.50 18.60 -9.90
CA ALA A 111 29.88 18.25 -10.22
C ALA A 111 30.88 19.35 -9.81
N LEU A 112 30.50 20.63 -9.96
CA LEU A 112 31.37 21.79 -9.72
C LEU A 112 30.60 22.93 -9.05
N THR A 113 31.30 23.71 -8.23
CA THR A 113 30.85 25.02 -7.74
C THR A 113 31.73 26.13 -8.31
N LEU A 114 31.14 27.21 -8.80
CA LEU A 114 31.87 28.35 -9.34
C LEU A 114 31.80 29.50 -8.34
N LYS A 115 32.96 29.90 -7.82
CA LYS A 115 33.06 30.94 -6.79
C LYS A 115 33.11 32.32 -7.43
N LYS A 116 32.13 33.16 -7.08
CA LYS A 116 32.09 34.58 -7.46
C LYS A 116 33.19 35.33 -6.70
N GLU A 117 33.89 36.25 -7.37
CA GLU A 117 34.83 37.17 -6.70
C GLU A 117 34.11 38.24 -5.88
N ASN A 118 32.91 38.63 -6.32
CA ASN A 118 32.05 39.62 -5.66
C ASN A 118 30.76 38.94 -5.19
N ASN A 119 30.26 39.32 -4.00
CA ASN A 119 28.98 38.86 -3.44
C ASN A 119 27.74 39.46 -4.16
N ASN A 120 27.84 39.75 -5.46
CA ASN A 120 26.72 40.21 -6.28
C ASN A 120 25.87 39.01 -6.71
N GLU A 121 24.55 39.21 -6.80
CA GLU A 121 23.67 38.24 -7.45
C GLU A 121 24.03 38.11 -8.94
N ALA A 122 24.01 36.88 -9.45
CA ALA A 122 24.23 36.61 -10.87
C ALA A 122 22.91 36.85 -11.62
N GLY A 123 22.88 37.87 -12.47
CA GLY A 123 21.68 38.27 -13.21
C GLY A 123 21.47 37.47 -14.49
N THR A 124 22.55 36.95 -15.11
CA THR A 124 22.48 36.19 -16.36
C THR A 124 23.52 35.07 -16.45
N LEU A 125 23.14 33.96 -17.07
CA LEU A 125 23.98 32.80 -17.39
C LEU A 125 23.91 32.48 -18.89
N SER A 126 25.03 32.14 -19.52
CA SER A 126 25.06 31.67 -20.91
C SER A 126 26.24 30.72 -21.15
N TRP A 127 25.97 29.56 -21.72
CA TRP A 127 27.00 28.64 -22.20
C TRP A 127 27.49 29.07 -23.59
N GLY A 128 28.81 28.93 -23.81
CA GLY A 128 29.47 29.22 -25.08
C GLY A 128 29.98 27.94 -25.73
N ASN A 129 31.30 27.86 -25.94
CA ASN A 129 31.94 26.60 -26.34
C ASN A 129 31.79 25.52 -25.23
N PRO A 130 32.02 24.23 -25.55
CA PRO A 130 31.85 23.15 -24.60
C PRO A 130 32.60 23.39 -23.28
N GLY A 131 31.83 23.44 -22.19
CA GLY A 131 32.30 23.74 -20.84
C GLY A 131 32.58 25.21 -20.49
N GLU A 132 32.41 26.19 -21.38
CA GLU A 132 32.57 27.62 -21.08
C GLU A 132 31.26 28.27 -20.62
N LEU A 133 31.25 28.86 -19.42
CA LEU A 133 30.09 29.56 -18.85
C LEU A 133 30.38 31.04 -18.65
N LEU A 134 29.56 31.89 -19.27
CA LEU A 134 29.50 33.32 -19.03
C LEU A 134 28.45 33.64 -17.96
N VAL A 135 28.84 34.49 -17.00
CA VAL A 135 28.01 34.98 -15.90
C VAL A 135 28.01 36.50 -15.96
N GLY A 136 26.84 37.11 -16.12
CA GLY A 136 26.64 38.54 -15.91
C GLY A 136 26.13 38.81 -14.50
N ASP A 137 26.78 39.73 -13.78
CA ASP A 137 26.34 40.24 -12.49
C ASP A 137 26.02 41.75 -12.57
N ALA A 138 25.66 42.36 -11.44
CA ALA A 138 25.27 43.77 -11.39
C ALA A 138 26.40 44.77 -11.73
N LYS A 139 27.67 44.35 -11.77
CA LYS A 139 28.86 45.20 -11.98
C LYS A 139 29.92 44.60 -12.89
N SER A 140 29.82 43.33 -13.27
CA SER A 140 30.81 42.63 -14.09
C SER A 140 30.21 41.57 -15.04
N LEU A 141 30.93 41.32 -16.13
CA LEU A 141 30.80 40.14 -16.98
C LEU A 141 31.97 39.21 -16.64
N THR A 142 31.69 37.94 -16.37
CA THR A 142 32.69 36.98 -15.86
C THR A 142 32.63 35.67 -16.64
N LEU A 143 33.78 35.13 -17.05
CA LEU A 143 33.90 33.88 -17.79
C LEU A 143 34.55 32.79 -16.93
N TYR A 144 33.98 31.59 -16.94
CA TYR A 144 34.49 30.38 -16.28
C TYR A 144 34.67 29.24 -17.29
N SER A 145 35.60 28.33 -17.01
CA SER A 145 35.73 27.05 -17.73
C SER A 145 35.54 25.88 -16.77
N THR A 146 34.58 25.02 -17.11
CA THR A 146 34.12 23.85 -16.34
C THR A 146 34.77 22.55 -16.83
N LEU A 147 35.84 22.66 -17.63
CA LEU A 147 36.63 21.51 -18.07
C LEU A 147 37.62 21.06 -16.97
N PRO A 148 38.00 19.77 -16.92
CA PRO A 148 39.06 19.29 -16.04
C PRO A 148 40.37 20.06 -16.21
N SER A 149 41.20 20.06 -15.17
CA SER A 149 42.41 20.89 -15.05
C SER A 149 43.34 20.81 -16.27
N SER A 150 43.33 21.87 -17.08
CA SER A 150 44.17 22.11 -18.25
C SER A 150 44.70 23.55 -18.22
N ARG A 151 45.69 23.89 -19.05
CA ARG A 151 46.28 25.25 -19.10
C ARG A 151 45.26 26.35 -19.47
N SER A 152 44.15 25.99 -20.11
CA SER A 152 43.04 26.85 -20.49
C SER A 152 41.80 26.73 -19.60
N SER A 153 41.89 26.01 -18.47
CA SER A 153 40.77 25.80 -17.55
C SER A 153 40.79 26.79 -16.37
N SER A 154 39.62 27.08 -15.80
CA SER A 154 39.52 27.89 -14.57
C SER A 154 40.40 27.31 -13.46
N PRO A 155 41.15 28.13 -12.70
CA PRO A 155 41.95 27.64 -11.57
C PRO A 155 41.04 27.12 -10.45
N SER A 156 41.45 26.03 -9.81
CA SER A 156 40.79 25.50 -8.62
C SER A 156 41.23 26.24 -7.35
N SER A 157 40.34 26.29 -6.36
CA SER A 157 40.54 27.05 -5.12
C SER A 157 40.79 26.19 -3.87
N SER A 158 40.63 24.87 -3.97
CA SER A 158 40.74 23.93 -2.86
C SER A 158 42.07 23.16 -2.84
N PRO A 159 42.74 23.03 -1.67
CA PRO A 159 43.76 22.02 -1.46
C PRO A 159 43.13 20.62 -1.40
N ILE A 160 43.94 19.59 -1.64
CA ILE A 160 43.48 18.21 -1.89
C ILE A 160 42.97 17.54 -0.60
N GLU A 161 41.65 17.51 -0.40
CA GLU A 161 40.94 16.53 0.43
C GLU A 161 39.82 15.84 -0.39
N PRO A 162 39.61 14.52 -0.25
CA PRO A 162 38.90 13.72 -1.24
C PRO A 162 37.35 13.76 -1.19
N ILE A 163 36.73 14.72 -0.48
CA ILE A 163 35.28 14.71 -0.18
C ILE A 163 34.56 16.04 -0.54
N GLN A 164 35.27 17.12 -0.90
CA GLN A 164 34.63 18.38 -1.30
C GLN A 164 34.40 18.50 -2.81
N ILE A 165 33.26 19.09 -3.20
CA ILE A 165 32.93 19.46 -4.58
C ILE A 165 33.98 20.46 -5.09
N GLU A 166 34.54 20.21 -6.28
CA GLU A 166 35.61 21.05 -6.81
C GLU A 166 35.10 22.49 -7.06
N THR A 167 35.81 23.47 -6.47
CA THR A 167 35.43 24.88 -6.53
C THR A 167 36.39 25.68 -7.41
N ARG A 168 35.86 26.32 -8.46
CA ARG A 168 36.63 27.01 -9.51
C ARG A 168 36.49 28.54 -9.46
N LEU A 169 37.57 29.23 -9.84
CA LEU A 169 37.70 30.69 -9.96
C LEU A 169 37.50 31.16 -11.41
N PRO A 170 37.23 32.45 -11.67
CA PRO A 170 37.03 32.94 -13.03
C PRO A 170 38.33 32.93 -13.87
N LEU A 171 38.17 32.80 -15.19
CA LEU A 171 39.23 32.99 -16.19
C LEU A 171 39.41 34.46 -16.59
N TRP A 172 38.29 35.19 -16.69
CA TRP A 172 38.26 36.56 -17.16
C TRP A 172 37.11 37.30 -16.47
N VAL A 173 37.37 38.54 -16.06
CA VAL A 173 36.40 39.43 -15.40
C VAL A 173 36.50 40.81 -16.04
N LYS A 174 35.35 41.40 -16.41
CA LYS A 174 35.29 42.75 -16.96
C LYS A 174 34.19 43.56 -16.29
N SER A 175 34.57 44.64 -15.60
CA SER A 175 33.59 45.55 -15.01
C SER A 175 32.76 46.28 -16.06
N LEU A 176 31.47 46.48 -15.75
CA LEU A 176 30.47 47.15 -16.59
C LEU A 176 29.80 48.29 -15.80
N PRO A 177 29.37 49.38 -16.47
CA PRO A 177 28.79 50.54 -15.81
C PRO A 177 27.34 50.33 -15.34
N ASN A 178 26.57 49.50 -16.05
CA ASN A 178 25.16 49.22 -15.79
C ASN A 178 24.96 47.72 -15.47
N PRO A 179 24.02 47.36 -14.57
CA PRO A 179 23.69 45.96 -14.28
C PRO A 179 23.28 45.20 -15.54
N VAL A 180 23.85 44.01 -15.73
CA VAL A 180 23.59 43.17 -16.91
C VAL A 180 22.15 42.65 -16.88
N LYS A 181 21.39 42.95 -17.93
CA LYS A 181 20.03 42.40 -18.17
C LYS A 181 20.08 41.21 -19.13
N PHE A 182 20.99 41.25 -20.09
CA PHE A 182 21.23 40.20 -21.07
C PHE A 182 22.74 39.98 -21.25
N SER A 183 23.18 38.72 -21.25
CA SER A 183 24.49 38.30 -21.76
C SER A 183 24.34 36.93 -22.40
N THR A 184 24.56 36.82 -23.71
CA THR A 184 24.35 35.58 -24.46
C THR A 184 25.41 35.37 -25.54
N PHE A 185 26.06 34.21 -25.50
CA PHE A 185 26.99 33.76 -26.54
C PHE A 185 26.27 33.48 -27.86
N SER A 186 26.95 33.75 -28.97
CA SER A 186 26.53 33.23 -30.27
C SER A 186 26.76 31.71 -30.36
N PRO A 187 26.08 30.99 -31.27
CA PRO A 187 26.16 29.52 -31.35
C PRO A 187 27.58 28.96 -31.59
N SER A 188 28.50 29.75 -32.15
CA SER A 188 29.92 29.39 -32.33
C SER A 188 30.83 29.78 -31.15
N GLY A 189 30.30 30.42 -30.10
CA GLY A 189 31.09 30.96 -28.99
C GLY A 189 32.06 32.10 -29.37
N SER A 190 31.97 32.61 -30.60
CA SER A 190 32.87 33.64 -31.15
C SER A 190 32.43 35.07 -30.85
N LEU A 191 31.11 35.28 -30.67
CA LEU A 191 30.53 36.57 -30.30
C LEU A 191 29.78 36.45 -28.96
N ILE A 192 29.70 37.56 -28.22
CA ILE A 192 28.82 37.71 -27.05
C ILE A 192 27.95 38.94 -27.28
N ALA A 193 26.63 38.83 -27.15
CA ALA A 193 25.72 39.97 -27.09
C ALA A 193 25.38 40.27 -25.63
N SER A 194 25.59 41.53 -25.21
CA SER A 194 25.29 41.98 -23.83
C SER A 194 24.57 43.32 -23.80
N CYS A 195 23.71 43.54 -22.81
CA CYS A 195 22.93 44.76 -22.66
C CYS A 195 22.53 44.96 -21.19
N GLY A 196 22.63 46.18 -20.68
CA GLY A 196 22.24 46.51 -19.31
C GLY A 196 20.75 46.82 -19.16
N VAL A 197 20.32 47.02 -17.92
CA VAL A 197 18.94 47.42 -17.62
C VAL A 197 18.66 48.81 -18.21
N SER A 198 17.61 48.90 -19.03
CA SER A 198 17.18 50.12 -19.74
C SER A 198 18.15 50.67 -20.80
N ASP A 199 19.20 49.93 -21.17
CA ASP A 199 20.16 50.35 -22.18
C ASP A 199 19.56 50.36 -23.60
N ARG A 200 20.08 51.28 -24.42
CA ARG A 200 19.75 51.44 -25.85
C ARG A 200 20.86 50.97 -26.79
N PHE A 201 21.95 50.44 -26.25
CA PHE A 201 23.10 49.97 -27.02
C PHE A 201 23.36 48.53 -26.64
N VAL A 202 23.21 47.60 -27.60
CA VAL A 202 23.66 46.22 -27.39
C VAL A 202 25.16 46.19 -27.64
N LYS A 203 25.93 45.79 -26.63
CA LYS A 203 27.38 45.64 -26.73
C LYS A 203 27.71 44.24 -27.22
N ILE A 204 28.31 44.17 -28.40
CA ILE A 204 28.72 42.95 -29.09
C ILE A 204 30.22 42.78 -28.88
N TRP A 205 30.63 41.72 -28.18
CA TRP A 205 32.03 41.39 -27.99
C TRP A 205 32.46 40.37 -29.04
N ARG A 206 33.60 40.59 -29.69
CA ARG A 206 34.20 39.66 -30.66
C ARG A 206 35.43 39.01 -30.04
N ARG A 207 35.44 37.69 -29.96
CA ARG A 207 36.58 36.93 -29.41
C ARG A 207 37.75 36.99 -30.38
N LEU A 208 38.91 37.37 -29.87
CA LEU A 208 40.18 37.45 -30.60
C LEU A 208 41.07 36.22 -30.35
N SER A 209 41.02 35.67 -29.13
CA SER A 209 41.77 34.48 -28.74
C SER A 209 40.87 33.52 -27.97
N PHE A 210 40.90 32.24 -28.34
CA PHE A 210 40.19 31.19 -27.62
C PHE A 210 40.94 30.79 -26.34
N GLU A 211 42.27 30.74 -26.37
CA GLU A 211 43.09 30.30 -25.23
C GLU A 211 43.21 31.37 -24.12
N GLU A 212 43.30 32.66 -24.49
CA GLU A 212 43.56 33.76 -23.55
C GLU A 212 42.29 34.54 -23.14
N GLY A 213 41.11 34.19 -23.69
CA GLY A 213 39.86 34.89 -23.38
C GLY A 213 39.87 36.37 -23.77
N LEU A 214 40.58 36.74 -24.84
CA LEU A 214 40.66 38.12 -25.32
C LEU A 214 39.43 38.49 -26.17
N PHE A 215 38.85 39.66 -25.91
CA PHE A 215 37.66 40.18 -26.60
C PHE A 215 37.84 41.65 -27.00
N ASP A 216 37.49 41.95 -28.25
CA ASP A 216 37.18 43.30 -28.74
C ASP A 216 35.67 43.58 -28.60
N TYR A 217 35.18 44.81 -28.85
CA TYR A 217 33.74 45.11 -28.83
C TYR A 217 33.27 46.24 -29.76
N ALA A 218 32.03 46.12 -30.22
CA ALA A 218 31.25 47.16 -30.88
C ALA A 218 29.89 47.40 -30.19
N TYR A 219 29.18 48.46 -30.58
CA TYR A 219 27.84 48.79 -30.08
C TYR A 219 26.81 48.83 -31.22
N LEU A 220 25.67 48.17 -31.03
CA LEU A 220 24.49 48.26 -31.91
C LEU A 220 23.47 49.25 -31.33
N PRO A 221 23.26 50.42 -31.95
CA PRO A 221 22.34 51.45 -31.46
C PRO A 221 20.87 51.10 -31.73
N HIS A 222 20.03 51.35 -30.73
CA HIS A 222 18.57 51.22 -30.80
C HIS A 222 17.91 52.56 -30.40
N PRO A 223 16.76 52.94 -30.98
CA PRO A 223 16.09 54.20 -30.65
C PRO A 223 15.49 54.18 -29.22
N ALA A 224 15.03 53.00 -28.77
CA ALA A 224 14.38 52.76 -27.49
C ALA A 224 15.12 51.67 -26.68
N PRO A 225 14.86 51.54 -25.36
CA PRO A 225 15.49 50.52 -24.52
C PRO A 225 15.25 49.10 -25.02
N VAL A 226 16.26 48.24 -24.95
CA VAL A 226 16.21 46.87 -25.48
C VAL A 226 15.42 45.96 -24.54
N THR A 227 14.36 45.35 -25.05
CA THR A 227 13.42 44.51 -24.31
C THR A 227 13.76 43.03 -24.42
N HIS A 228 14.32 42.58 -25.54
CA HIS A 228 14.71 41.18 -25.77
C HIS A 228 15.93 41.06 -26.71
N ILE A 229 16.77 40.06 -26.46
CA ILE A 229 17.95 39.70 -27.26
C ILE A 229 18.02 38.18 -27.35
N SER A 230 18.14 37.61 -28.55
CA SER A 230 18.31 36.17 -28.75
C SER A 230 19.09 35.87 -30.03
N TRP A 231 19.99 34.89 -29.99
CA TRP A 231 20.64 34.35 -31.19
C TRP A 231 19.76 33.29 -31.85
N ARG A 232 19.86 33.14 -33.16
CA ARG A 232 19.21 32.04 -33.89
C ARG A 232 19.74 30.69 -33.41
N SER A 233 18.84 29.77 -33.07
CA SER A 233 19.21 28.43 -32.62
C SER A 233 20.07 27.71 -33.68
N PRO A 234 21.14 27.00 -33.29
CA PRO A 234 21.88 26.13 -34.20
C PRO A 234 20.97 25.00 -34.72
N ASN A 235 21.33 24.45 -35.89
CA ASN A 235 20.68 23.26 -36.44
C ASN A 235 21.27 22.00 -35.78
N ASP A 236 20.48 21.28 -34.99
CA ASP A 236 20.90 20.06 -34.27
C ASP A 236 21.53 18.99 -35.17
N ASN A 237 21.14 18.93 -36.45
CA ASN A 237 21.67 17.97 -37.41
C ASN A 237 23.00 18.42 -38.06
N ALA A 238 23.50 19.62 -37.75
CA ALA A 238 24.68 20.19 -38.39
C ALA A 238 25.92 19.28 -38.25
N ASP A 239 26.16 18.66 -37.09
CA ASP A 239 27.31 17.78 -36.89
C ASP A 239 27.21 16.44 -37.62
N ILE A 240 26.02 15.87 -37.72
CA ILE A 240 25.75 14.66 -38.51
C ILE A 240 25.94 14.97 -40.01
N VAL A 241 25.50 16.16 -40.44
CA VAL A 241 25.62 16.66 -41.81
C VAL A 241 27.07 17.06 -42.15
N ARG A 242 27.88 17.50 -41.18
CA ARG A 242 29.35 17.69 -41.33
C ARG A 242 30.06 16.34 -41.56
N ALA A 243 29.71 15.32 -40.79
CA ALA A 243 30.35 14.00 -40.87
C ALA A 243 30.07 13.23 -42.17
N SER A 244 28.97 13.53 -42.88
CA SER A 244 28.60 12.88 -44.14
C SER A 244 29.32 13.43 -45.38
N GLY A 245 30.15 14.47 -45.24
CA GLY A 245 30.87 15.12 -46.34
C GLY A 245 29.99 15.95 -47.29
N ILE A 246 28.68 15.99 -47.05
CA ILE A 246 27.67 16.72 -47.84
C ILE A 246 27.32 18.07 -47.17
N GLY A 247 27.78 18.31 -45.94
CA GLY A 247 27.43 19.48 -45.14
C GLY A 247 28.07 20.80 -45.54
N ARG A 248 27.30 21.88 -45.34
CA ARG A 248 27.77 23.27 -45.38
C ARG A 248 28.88 23.46 -44.34
N ARG A 249 29.97 24.15 -44.71
CA ARG A 249 31.01 24.55 -43.73
C ARG A 249 30.44 25.61 -42.79
N HIS A 250 31.00 25.71 -41.58
CA HIS A 250 30.57 26.72 -40.59
C HIS A 250 30.75 28.17 -41.07
N GLU A 251 31.62 28.38 -42.07
CA GLU A 251 31.86 29.65 -42.76
C GLU A 251 30.72 30.04 -43.75
N GLU A 252 29.83 29.11 -44.12
CA GLU A 252 28.77 29.36 -45.12
C GLU A 252 27.42 29.80 -44.51
N GLU A 253 27.19 29.58 -43.21
CA GLU A 253 25.97 30.01 -42.53
C GLU A 253 26.27 31.16 -41.55
N PRO A 254 25.86 32.41 -41.85
CA PRO A 254 26.12 33.54 -40.97
C PRO A 254 25.28 33.44 -39.69
N GLU A 255 25.87 33.77 -38.56
CA GLU A 255 25.14 33.89 -37.30
C GLU A 255 24.09 35.02 -37.38
N ILE A 256 22.94 34.81 -36.77
CA ILE A 256 21.82 35.78 -36.79
C ILE A 256 21.47 36.15 -35.36
N LEU A 257 21.41 37.45 -35.07
CA LEU A 257 20.98 38.03 -33.81
C LEU A 257 19.63 38.72 -33.99
N TYR A 258 18.67 38.37 -33.13
CA TYR A 258 17.37 39.02 -33.04
C TYR A 258 17.35 39.96 -31.84
N THR A 259 16.90 41.19 -32.05
CA THR A 259 16.76 42.20 -30.98
C THR A 259 15.40 42.90 -31.07
N ILE A 260 14.72 43.05 -29.94
CA ILE A 260 13.47 43.82 -29.83
C ILE A 260 13.73 44.97 -28.86
N ALA A 261 13.22 46.16 -29.17
CA ALA A 261 13.24 47.30 -28.27
C ALA A 261 11.81 47.75 -27.92
N ALA A 262 11.70 48.67 -26.95
CA ALA A 262 10.42 49.23 -26.51
C ALA A 262 9.71 50.13 -27.56
N ASP A 263 10.27 50.23 -28.77
CA ASP A 263 9.64 50.80 -29.96
C ASP A 263 8.67 49.82 -30.66
N GLY A 264 8.65 48.54 -30.25
CA GLY A 264 7.81 47.50 -30.86
C GLY A 264 8.39 46.94 -32.15
N ILE A 265 9.66 47.18 -32.46
CA ILE A 265 10.30 46.74 -33.70
C ILE A 265 11.30 45.61 -33.42
N LEU A 266 11.04 44.45 -34.01
CA LEU A 266 11.99 43.34 -34.10
C LEU A 266 13.01 43.64 -35.21
N ARG A 267 14.30 43.51 -34.91
CA ARG A 267 15.40 43.70 -35.86
C ARG A 267 16.18 42.41 -36.03
N VAL A 268 16.52 42.10 -37.28
CA VAL A 268 17.28 40.90 -37.67
C VAL A 268 18.67 41.34 -38.12
N TRP A 269 19.70 41.01 -37.34
CA TRP A 269 21.09 41.31 -37.64
C TRP A 269 21.81 40.04 -38.11
N ARG A 270 22.68 40.17 -39.12
CA ARG A 270 23.50 39.10 -39.70
C ARG A 270 24.96 39.36 -39.38
N ALA A 271 25.69 38.33 -38.92
CA ALA A 271 27.14 38.42 -38.74
C ALA A 271 27.86 38.61 -40.08
N GLY A 272 28.85 39.51 -40.06
CA GLY A 272 29.82 39.63 -41.15
C GLY A 272 30.77 38.44 -41.20
N GLY A 273 31.43 38.25 -42.34
CA GLY A 273 32.59 37.36 -42.44
C GLY A 273 33.78 37.89 -41.63
N LEU A 274 34.80 37.05 -41.45
CA LEU A 274 36.03 37.42 -40.72
C LEU A 274 36.71 38.71 -41.25
N THR A 275 36.51 39.01 -42.54
CA THR A 275 37.05 40.15 -43.31
C THR A 275 36.14 41.37 -43.35
N ASP A 276 34.91 41.30 -42.85
CA ASP A 276 33.96 42.41 -42.94
C ASP A 276 34.27 43.47 -41.86
N LEU A 277 34.03 44.75 -42.19
CA LEU A 277 34.30 45.88 -41.29
C LEU A 277 33.33 45.93 -40.10
N ASP A 278 32.06 45.60 -40.35
CA ASP A 278 31.00 45.57 -39.34
C ASP A 278 30.80 44.15 -38.80
N ILE A 279 30.80 43.99 -37.48
CA ILE A 279 30.61 42.69 -36.81
C ILE A 279 29.21 42.12 -37.09
N LEU A 280 28.18 42.98 -37.12
CA LEU A 280 26.78 42.64 -37.35
C LEU A 280 26.11 43.72 -38.23
N VAL A 281 25.43 43.29 -39.29
CA VAL A 281 24.73 44.16 -40.26
C VAL A 281 23.23 43.93 -40.21
N LEU A 282 22.44 45.00 -40.14
CA LEU A 282 20.97 44.93 -40.16
C LEU A 282 20.46 44.41 -41.52
N GLN A 283 19.69 43.32 -41.52
CA GLN A 283 19.08 42.75 -42.73
C GLN A 283 17.67 43.28 -42.97
N THR A 284 16.83 43.27 -41.94
CA THR A 284 15.42 43.67 -42.03
C THR A 284 14.86 43.99 -40.64
N SER A 285 13.67 44.59 -40.61
CA SER A 285 12.95 44.95 -39.39
C SER A 285 11.45 44.72 -39.55
N ILE A 286 10.81 44.13 -38.54
CA ILE A 286 9.38 43.81 -38.52
C ILE A 286 8.72 44.64 -37.41
N ASN A 287 7.69 45.42 -37.75
CA ASN A 287 6.88 46.12 -36.76
C ASN A 287 5.87 45.14 -36.13
N LEU A 288 6.03 44.88 -34.83
CA LEU A 288 5.19 43.93 -34.10
C LEU A 288 3.80 44.48 -33.78
N ILE A 289 3.65 45.81 -33.76
CA ILE A 289 2.39 46.49 -33.47
C ILE A 289 1.46 46.36 -34.69
N ASP A 290 1.96 46.73 -35.88
CA ASP A 290 1.21 46.72 -37.15
C ASP A 290 0.87 45.31 -37.65
N ALA A 291 1.63 44.29 -37.22
CA ALA A 291 1.42 42.89 -37.62
C ALA A 291 0.04 42.32 -37.23
N ILE A 292 -0.61 42.90 -36.21
CA ILE A 292 -1.98 42.57 -35.80
C ILE A 292 -2.80 43.87 -35.84
N PRO A 293 -3.70 44.06 -36.83
CA PRO A 293 -4.48 45.29 -36.95
C PRO A 293 -5.48 45.46 -35.79
N PRO A 294 -5.81 46.70 -35.39
CA PRO A 294 -6.86 46.98 -34.41
C PRO A 294 -8.25 46.70 -35.00
N LEU A 295 -9.23 46.37 -34.16
CA LEU A 295 -10.61 46.16 -34.63
C LEU A 295 -11.28 47.50 -34.97
N PRO A 296 -12.20 47.55 -35.95
CA PRO A 296 -12.91 48.78 -36.34
C PRO A 296 -13.72 49.46 -35.22
N ASN A 297 -14.03 48.75 -34.13
CA ASN A 297 -14.83 49.23 -33.01
C ASN A 297 -14.00 49.69 -31.79
N ASP A 298 -12.67 49.58 -31.82
CA ASP A 298 -11.81 50.06 -30.72
C ASP A 298 -11.66 51.59 -30.79
N ILE A 299 -12.57 52.32 -30.11
CA ILE A 299 -12.48 53.77 -29.90
C ILE A 299 -11.31 54.06 -28.94
N THR A 300 -10.09 54.06 -29.49
CA THR A 300 -8.87 54.24 -28.71
C THR A 300 -8.67 55.71 -28.30
N THR A 301 -8.54 55.92 -27.00
CA THR A 301 -7.86 57.13 -26.50
C THR A 301 -6.36 57.01 -26.81
N GLU A 302 -5.63 58.13 -26.97
CA GLU A 302 -4.20 58.06 -27.35
C GLU A 302 -3.33 57.27 -26.36
N SER A 303 -3.79 57.10 -25.12
CA SER A 303 -3.18 56.23 -24.09
C SER A 303 -3.25 54.73 -24.39
N ASP A 304 -4.21 54.23 -25.16
CA ASP A 304 -4.40 52.79 -25.44
C ASP A 304 -3.47 52.23 -26.53
N ARG A 305 -2.65 53.09 -27.18
CA ARG A 305 -1.73 52.66 -28.26
C ARG A 305 -0.62 51.69 -27.82
N LYS A 306 -0.43 51.46 -26.52
CA LYS A 306 0.48 50.43 -25.99
C LYS A 306 -0.27 49.12 -25.73
N SER A 307 -0.69 48.45 -26.80
CA SER A 307 -1.14 47.06 -26.68
C SER A 307 0.07 46.13 -26.66
N ASP A 308 0.20 45.33 -25.60
CA ASP A 308 1.33 44.41 -25.42
C ASP A 308 1.46 43.48 -26.65
N ARG A 309 2.70 43.24 -27.09
CA ARG A 309 3.02 42.33 -28.20
C ARG A 309 4.06 41.34 -27.75
N TYR A 310 3.76 40.07 -27.99
CA TYR A 310 4.66 38.96 -27.76
C TYR A 310 5.14 38.44 -29.11
N THR A 311 6.35 37.89 -29.13
CA THR A 311 6.92 37.31 -30.35
C THR A 311 7.63 36.02 -30.02
N LEU A 312 7.45 35.07 -30.91
CA LEU A 312 8.06 33.76 -30.90
C LEU A 312 8.76 33.56 -32.26
N ILE A 313 9.92 32.91 -32.24
CA ILE A 313 10.78 32.72 -33.41
C ILE A 313 10.98 31.23 -33.61
N ILE A 314 10.63 30.74 -34.80
CA ILE A 314 10.85 29.36 -35.25
C ILE A 314 11.93 29.38 -36.35
N PRO A 315 13.10 28.74 -36.15
CA PRO A 315 14.12 28.64 -37.18
C PRO A 315 13.66 27.86 -38.40
N ALA A 316 14.12 28.26 -39.59
CA ALA A 316 13.79 27.61 -40.86
C ALA A 316 14.01 26.09 -40.88
N HIS A 317 15.07 25.60 -40.22
CA HIS A 317 15.39 24.18 -40.20
C HIS A 317 14.40 23.36 -39.36
N GLU A 318 13.88 23.91 -38.26
CA GLU A 318 12.84 23.26 -37.44
C GLU A 318 11.50 23.24 -38.19
N PHE A 319 11.10 24.39 -38.77
CA PHE A 319 9.87 24.52 -39.53
C PHE A 319 9.81 23.54 -40.72
N SER A 320 10.87 23.51 -41.54
CA SER A 320 10.91 22.61 -42.70
C SER A 320 10.95 21.12 -42.32
N GLN A 321 11.59 20.75 -41.20
CA GLN A 321 11.56 19.38 -40.69
C GLN A 321 10.14 18.98 -40.23
N ALA A 322 9.45 19.87 -39.51
CA ALA A 322 8.11 19.61 -39.00
C ALA A 322 7.06 19.51 -40.11
N VAL A 323 7.14 20.37 -41.14
CA VAL A 323 6.29 20.27 -42.34
C VAL A 323 6.57 18.98 -43.12
N ALA A 324 7.83 18.57 -43.25
CA ALA A 324 8.17 17.29 -43.89
C ALA A 324 7.63 16.07 -43.10
N ALA A 325 7.70 16.11 -41.76
CA ALA A 325 7.11 15.09 -40.89
C ALA A 325 5.58 15.03 -41.02
N ALA A 326 4.90 16.17 -41.04
CA ALA A 326 3.46 16.27 -41.26
C ALA A 326 3.03 15.67 -42.62
N VAL A 327 3.77 15.98 -43.71
CA VAL A 327 3.53 15.40 -45.03
C VAL A 327 3.74 13.88 -45.02
N ALA A 328 4.79 13.38 -44.38
CA ALA A 328 5.05 11.94 -44.27
C ALA A 328 3.95 11.22 -43.47
N ALA A 329 3.48 11.80 -42.37
CA ALA A 329 2.38 11.28 -41.56
C ALA A 329 1.05 11.24 -42.34
N ALA A 330 0.75 12.31 -43.09
CA ALA A 330 -0.45 12.37 -43.93
C ALA A 330 -0.45 11.32 -45.05
N VAL A 331 0.71 11.03 -45.66
CA VAL A 331 0.86 10.00 -46.71
C VAL A 331 0.83 8.57 -46.14
N GLY A 332 1.20 8.38 -44.86
CA GLY A 332 1.19 7.07 -44.20
C GLY A 332 -0.20 6.58 -43.73
N LEU A 333 -1.22 7.44 -43.74
CA LEU A 333 -2.57 7.13 -43.26
C LEU A 333 -3.43 6.48 -44.35
N VAL A 334 -3.75 5.19 -44.17
CA VAL A 334 -4.51 4.33 -45.11
C VAL A 334 -5.86 4.91 -45.57
N HIS A 335 -6.42 5.90 -44.87
CA HIS A 335 -7.72 6.52 -45.16
C HIS A 335 -7.67 7.98 -45.68
N ARG A 336 -6.51 8.63 -45.80
CA ARG A 336 -6.39 9.96 -46.44
C ARG A 336 -5.91 9.81 -47.88
N THR A 337 -6.84 9.91 -48.85
CA THR A 337 -6.52 9.79 -50.28
C THR A 337 -5.89 11.04 -50.90
N ASN A 338 -6.10 12.21 -50.30
CA ASN A 338 -5.52 13.49 -50.73
C ASN A 338 -4.87 14.23 -49.54
N ILE A 339 -3.80 14.97 -49.83
CA ILE A 339 -3.17 15.91 -48.89
C ILE A 339 -4.12 17.11 -48.70
N SER A 340 -4.14 17.71 -47.50
CA SER A 340 -4.95 18.91 -47.28
C SER A 340 -4.33 20.14 -47.93
N HIS A 341 -5.17 21.05 -48.44
CA HIS A 341 -4.73 22.30 -49.04
C HIS A 341 -3.88 23.15 -48.07
N ALA A 342 -4.13 23.07 -46.76
CA ALA A 342 -3.30 23.74 -45.75
C ALA A 342 -1.87 23.17 -45.73
N LEU A 343 -1.72 21.85 -45.81
CA LEU A 343 -0.42 21.20 -45.80
C LEU A 343 0.33 21.36 -47.13
N GLU A 344 -0.37 21.48 -48.26
CA GLU A 344 0.24 21.85 -49.55
C GLU A 344 0.80 23.28 -49.54
N LEU A 345 0.04 24.24 -49.00
CA LEU A 345 0.49 25.62 -48.81
C LEU A 345 1.73 25.67 -47.89
N LEU A 346 1.70 24.94 -46.77
CA LEU A 346 2.84 24.83 -45.86
C LEU A 346 4.08 24.22 -46.53
N LYS A 347 3.90 23.24 -47.42
CA LYS A 347 4.98 22.64 -48.23
C LYS A 347 5.59 23.65 -49.20
N GLU A 348 4.78 24.51 -49.84
CA GLU A 348 5.28 25.62 -50.66
C GLU A 348 6.07 26.63 -49.82
N ILE A 349 5.55 27.00 -48.64
CA ILE A 349 6.20 27.95 -47.72
C ILE A 349 7.54 27.36 -47.22
N ALA A 350 7.57 26.10 -46.80
CA ALA A 350 8.79 25.41 -46.35
C ALA A 350 9.87 25.32 -47.45
N SER A 351 9.49 25.25 -48.73
CA SER A 351 10.44 25.28 -49.86
C SER A 351 11.26 26.58 -49.96
N LYS A 352 10.83 27.64 -49.29
CA LYS A 352 11.53 28.94 -49.22
C LYS A 352 12.55 29.00 -48.08
N GLU A 353 12.68 27.94 -47.26
CA GLU A 353 13.44 27.90 -46.00
C GLU A 353 13.21 29.17 -45.13
N PRO A 354 11.98 29.51 -44.70
CA PRO A 354 11.75 30.76 -43.97
C PRO A 354 12.02 30.62 -42.48
N ASP A 355 12.68 31.60 -41.87
CA ASP A 355 12.55 31.82 -40.42
C ASP A 355 11.14 32.39 -40.18
N VAL A 356 10.39 31.78 -39.25
CA VAL A 356 8.97 32.11 -39.01
C VAL A 356 8.84 32.85 -37.68
N PHE A 357 8.21 34.03 -37.73
CA PHE A 357 7.92 34.90 -36.61
C PHE A 357 6.43 34.85 -36.29
N ILE A 358 6.07 34.35 -35.12
CA ILE A 358 4.70 34.32 -34.61
C ILE A 358 4.55 35.49 -33.65
N ILE A 359 3.64 36.41 -33.95
CA ILE A 359 3.36 37.62 -33.18
C ILE A 359 1.98 37.46 -32.55
N MET A 360 1.84 37.78 -31.26
CA MET A 360 0.62 37.56 -30.48
C MET A 360 0.30 38.80 -29.64
N ASP A 361 -0.99 39.10 -29.43
CA ASP A 361 -1.43 40.19 -28.55
C ASP A 361 -1.76 39.74 -27.11
N GLY A 362 -1.73 38.42 -26.86
CA GLY A 362 -2.08 37.82 -25.58
C GLY A 362 -3.57 37.85 -25.24
N GLN A 363 -4.44 38.33 -26.13
CA GLN A 363 -5.90 38.34 -26.01
C GLN A 363 -6.55 37.36 -27.01
N GLY A 364 -5.78 36.38 -27.49
CA GLY A 364 -6.23 35.35 -28.42
C GLY A 364 -5.94 35.63 -29.90
N ARG A 365 -5.38 36.79 -30.28
CA ARG A 365 -5.04 37.06 -31.69
C ARG A 365 -3.57 36.82 -31.98
N MET A 366 -3.28 36.22 -33.14
CA MET A 366 -1.92 36.01 -33.62
C MET A 366 -1.76 36.17 -35.14
N SER A 367 -0.56 36.57 -35.55
CA SER A 367 -0.13 36.62 -36.95
C SER A 367 1.24 35.96 -37.11
N ALA A 368 1.37 35.06 -38.08
CA ALA A 368 2.62 34.42 -38.46
C ALA A 368 3.18 35.05 -39.74
N TRP A 369 4.48 35.34 -39.73
CA TRP A 369 5.23 35.98 -40.82
C TRP A 369 6.49 35.18 -41.12
N GLY A 370 6.82 35.00 -42.41
CA GLY A 370 8.05 34.34 -42.85
C GLY A 370 9.07 35.34 -43.37
N LEU A 371 10.34 35.13 -43.03
CA LEU A 371 11.48 35.79 -43.68
C LEU A 371 12.32 34.71 -44.37
N GLN A 372 12.58 34.87 -45.67
CA GLN A 372 13.42 33.93 -46.41
C GLN A 372 14.83 33.84 -45.79
N SER A 373 15.30 32.63 -45.47
CA SER A 373 16.58 32.44 -44.76
C SER A 373 17.76 33.03 -45.53
N VAL A 374 18.55 33.82 -44.79
CA VAL A 374 19.74 34.57 -45.26
C VAL A 374 20.84 33.65 -45.81
N GLY A 375 20.79 32.34 -45.54
CA GLY A 375 21.74 31.33 -46.02
C GLY A 375 21.34 30.57 -47.30
N HIS A 376 20.21 30.90 -47.94
CA HIS A 376 19.74 30.16 -49.12
C HIS A 376 20.61 30.45 -50.37
N LYS A 377 21.41 29.48 -50.82
CA LYS A 377 22.14 29.55 -52.10
C LYS A 377 21.16 29.62 -53.29
N ARG A 378 21.12 30.74 -54.01
CA ARG A 378 20.49 30.87 -55.35
C ARG A 378 21.52 31.38 -56.36
N ARG A 379 21.19 31.30 -57.65
CA ARG A 379 21.98 31.96 -58.71
C ARG A 379 22.05 33.47 -58.42
N PRO A 380 23.18 34.15 -58.71
CA PRO A 380 23.41 35.55 -58.34
C PRO A 380 22.42 36.57 -58.96
N GLU A 381 21.60 36.16 -59.93
CA GLU A 381 20.69 37.04 -60.68
C GLU A 381 19.26 37.11 -60.11
N THR A 382 18.87 36.28 -59.13
CA THR A 382 17.57 36.44 -58.46
C THR A 382 17.65 37.43 -57.30
N PRO A 383 16.82 38.48 -57.25
CA PRO A 383 16.81 39.41 -56.12
C PRO A 383 16.36 38.69 -54.84
N SER A 384 17.16 38.79 -53.79
CA SER A 384 16.77 38.37 -52.44
C SER A 384 15.72 39.34 -51.91
N SER A 385 14.46 38.92 -51.79
CA SER A 385 13.48 39.72 -51.05
C SER A 385 13.92 39.81 -49.58
N ARG A 386 14.15 41.03 -49.10
CA ARG A 386 14.43 41.32 -47.69
C ARG A 386 13.16 41.62 -46.89
N GLU A 387 12.01 41.60 -47.57
CA GLU A 387 10.71 41.89 -47.00
C GLU A 387 10.10 40.62 -46.40
N PRO A 388 9.54 40.70 -45.16
CA PRO A 388 8.79 39.59 -44.58
C PRO A 388 7.48 39.38 -45.34
N PHE A 389 7.07 38.12 -45.51
CA PHE A 389 5.79 37.75 -46.12
C PHE A 389 4.83 37.17 -45.08
N HIS A 390 3.54 37.43 -45.23
CA HIS A 390 2.53 36.88 -44.32
C HIS A 390 2.33 35.38 -44.55
N ILE A 391 2.21 34.60 -43.47
CA ILE A 391 1.91 33.15 -43.49
C ILE A 391 0.46 32.91 -43.08
N ALA A 392 0.07 33.27 -41.86
CA ALA A 392 -1.26 32.96 -41.32
C ALA A 392 -1.71 34.01 -40.30
N HIS A 393 -3.03 34.23 -40.21
CA HIS A 393 -3.67 35.04 -39.18
C HIS A 393 -4.69 34.18 -38.46
N VAL A 394 -4.76 34.28 -37.14
CA VAL A 394 -5.69 33.51 -36.30
C VAL A 394 -6.32 34.43 -35.26
N GLU A 395 -7.64 34.44 -35.25
CA GLU A 395 -8.49 34.99 -34.20
C GLU A 395 -8.93 33.81 -33.29
N ASP A 396 -9.24 34.09 -32.02
CA ASP A 396 -9.70 33.10 -31.02
C ASP A 396 -8.72 31.93 -30.70
N SER A 397 -7.43 32.22 -30.54
CA SER A 397 -6.50 31.28 -29.88
C SER A 397 -6.73 31.22 -28.35
N SER A 398 -6.66 30.00 -27.81
CA SER A 398 -6.89 29.67 -26.39
C SER A 398 -5.81 30.19 -25.42
N LEU A 399 -4.68 30.64 -25.94
CA LEU A 399 -3.53 31.15 -25.19
C LEU A 399 -3.77 32.60 -24.73
N LEU A 400 -4.24 32.77 -23.48
CA LEU A 400 -4.56 34.07 -22.90
C LEU A 400 -3.52 34.53 -21.87
N ILE A 401 -3.05 35.77 -22.01
CA ILE A 401 -2.18 36.48 -21.05
C ILE A 401 -2.96 37.66 -20.46
N PRO A 402 -3.04 37.82 -19.13
CA PRO A 402 -3.66 38.99 -18.52
C PRO A 402 -2.94 40.29 -18.93
N ARG A 403 -3.70 41.32 -19.34
CA ARG A 403 -3.17 42.62 -19.77
C ARG A 403 -2.17 43.20 -18.76
N GLY A 404 -1.05 43.77 -19.23
CA GLY A 404 -0.03 44.37 -18.38
C GLY A 404 0.85 43.36 -17.61
N LYS A 405 0.81 42.07 -17.96
CA LYS A 405 1.78 41.07 -17.48
C LYS A 405 2.74 40.68 -18.58
N ASN A 406 4.03 40.67 -18.28
CA ASN A 406 5.03 40.09 -19.18
C ASN A 406 4.84 38.56 -19.31
N ALA A 407 5.32 38.02 -20.43
CA ALA A 407 5.52 36.59 -20.65
C ALA A 407 6.72 36.32 -21.56
N THR A 408 7.33 35.15 -21.43
CA THR A 408 8.38 34.63 -22.33
C THR A 408 7.96 33.29 -22.92
N PHE A 409 8.37 33.04 -24.17
CA PHE A 409 7.98 31.85 -24.93
C PHE A 409 9.18 31.03 -25.37
N SER A 410 9.00 29.72 -25.45
CA SER A 410 9.94 28.77 -26.06
C SER A 410 9.17 27.74 -26.86
N THR A 411 9.66 27.37 -28.04
CA THR A 411 9.06 26.32 -28.88
C THR A 411 10.06 25.32 -29.41
N TRP A 412 9.52 24.18 -29.83
CA TRP A 412 10.20 23.18 -30.64
C TRP A 412 9.15 22.28 -31.30
N PHE A 413 9.60 21.40 -32.20
CA PHE A 413 8.79 20.33 -32.76
C PHE A 413 9.25 18.95 -32.32
N GLU A 414 8.29 18.04 -32.17
CA GLU A 414 8.49 16.60 -32.02
C GLU A 414 7.66 15.91 -33.12
N GLY A 415 8.32 15.55 -34.23
CA GLY A 415 7.62 15.12 -35.44
C GLY A 415 6.83 16.27 -36.05
N ASP A 416 5.50 16.10 -36.18
CA ASP A 416 4.58 17.15 -36.62
C ASP A 416 3.97 17.98 -35.46
N GLN A 417 4.29 17.65 -34.20
CA GLN A 417 3.72 18.31 -33.04
C GLN A 417 4.55 19.53 -32.62
N LEU A 418 3.96 20.72 -32.73
CA LEU A 418 4.43 21.96 -32.14
C LEU A 418 4.17 21.94 -30.63
N ASN A 419 5.23 22.17 -29.85
CA ASN A 419 5.15 22.40 -28.42
C ASN A 419 5.47 23.86 -28.12
N ILE A 420 4.65 24.51 -27.29
CA ILE A 420 4.85 25.89 -26.83
C ILE A 420 4.84 25.94 -25.31
N ILE A 421 5.95 26.41 -24.74
CA ILE A 421 6.02 26.80 -23.32
C ILE A 421 5.80 28.30 -23.23
N ALA A 422 4.80 28.71 -22.44
CA ALA A 422 4.55 30.10 -22.08
C ALA A 422 4.77 30.29 -20.57
N HIS A 423 5.84 31.01 -20.22
CA HIS A 423 6.14 31.41 -18.85
C HIS A 423 5.55 32.81 -18.58
N ARG A 424 4.60 32.89 -17.65
CA ARG A 424 3.82 34.09 -17.31
C ARG A 424 4.31 34.64 -15.97
N PHE A 425 4.76 35.89 -15.93
CA PHE A 425 5.33 36.50 -14.72
C PHE A 425 4.23 36.95 -13.70
N GLY A 426 4.56 36.94 -12.42
CA GLY A 426 3.63 36.91 -11.28
C GLY A 426 3.82 37.98 -10.21
N HIS A 427 3.71 39.27 -10.57
CA HIS A 427 3.90 40.37 -9.60
C HIS A 427 3.03 40.26 -8.33
N SER A 428 3.70 39.97 -7.20
CA SER A 428 3.35 40.21 -5.78
C SER A 428 2.02 39.65 -5.19
N ARG A 429 0.99 39.35 -5.99
CA ARG A 429 -0.33 38.89 -5.50
C ARG A 429 -0.96 37.73 -6.28
N ARG A 430 -0.35 37.29 -7.39
CA ARG A 430 -0.73 36.08 -8.12
C ARG A 430 0.55 35.42 -8.61
N ALA A 431 0.77 34.15 -8.25
CA ALA A 431 1.92 33.38 -8.66
C ALA A 431 2.15 33.46 -10.18
N GLY A 432 3.42 33.39 -10.59
CA GLY A 432 3.79 33.08 -11.96
C GLY A 432 3.39 31.65 -12.31
N GLY A 433 3.46 31.30 -13.59
CA GLY A 433 3.12 29.95 -14.04
C GLY A 433 3.67 29.62 -15.42
N ILE A 434 4.04 28.35 -15.61
CA ILE A 434 4.49 27.80 -16.89
C ILE A 434 3.38 26.93 -17.46
N SER A 435 2.70 27.42 -18.50
CA SER A 435 1.70 26.63 -19.23
C SER A 435 2.32 25.99 -20.48
N TRP A 436 2.11 24.69 -20.66
CA TRP A 436 2.55 23.93 -21.83
C TRP A 436 1.37 23.75 -22.78
N TRP A 437 1.57 24.11 -24.04
CA TRP A 437 0.58 24.01 -25.11
C TRP A 437 1.08 23.13 -26.25
N THR A 438 0.17 22.40 -26.89
CA THR A 438 0.45 21.46 -27.98
C THR A 438 -0.49 21.66 -29.16
N SER A 439 0.03 21.46 -30.38
CA SER A 439 -0.74 21.50 -31.63
C SER A 439 -0.01 20.75 -32.74
N SER A 440 -0.71 20.22 -33.75
CA SER A 440 -0.06 19.82 -35.01
C SER A 440 0.27 21.05 -35.85
N VAL A 441 1.39 21.01 -36.60
CA VAL A 441 1.79 22.07 -37.55
C VAL A 441 0.65 22.40 -38.53
N GLU A 442 -0.06 21.38 -39.04
CA GLU A 442 -1.18 21.54 -39.97
C GLU A 442 -2.31 22.37 -39.35
N LEU A 443 -2.70 22.04 -38.12
CA LEU A 443 -3.80 22.69 -37.40
C LEU A 443 -3.44 24.13 -37.01
N PHE A 444 -2.23 24.34 -36.48
CA PHE A 444 -1.75 25.63 -35.98
C PHE A 444 -1.75 26.71 -37.07
N PHE A 445 -1.18 26.42 -38.24
CA PHE A 445 -1.08 27.38 -39.34
C PHE A 445 -2.27 27.34 -40.33
N SER A 446 -3.29 26.50 -40.11
CA SER A 446 -4.45 26.43 -41.01
C SER A 446 -5.21 27.77 -41.08
N HIS A 447 -5.76 28.12 -42.24
CA HIS A 447 -6.59 29.32 -42.42
C HIS A 447 -8.09 29.10 -42.14
N ALA A 448 -8.52 27.86 -41.85
CA ALA A 448 -9.93 27.52 -41.71
C ALA A 448 -10.48 27.90 -40.32
N THR A 449 -11.60 28.60 -40.28
CA THR A 449 -12.38 28.83 -39.04
C THR A 449 -13.07 27.53 -38.61
N SER A 450 -12.31 26.60 -38.03
CA SER A 450 -12.84 25.35 -37.46
C SER A 450 -13.25 25.51 -35.99
N THR A 451 -14.29 24.79 -35.60
CA THR A 451 -14.85 24.73 -34.23
C THR A 451 -13.99 23.94 -33.23
N THR A 452 -12.73 23.67 -33.57
CA THR A 452 -11.81 22.80 -32.83
C THR A 452 -10.67 23.61 -32.23
N GLU A 453 -10.37 23.41 -30.95
CA GLU A 453 -9.24 24.08 -30.28
C GLU A 453 -7.92 23.85 -31.04
N ARG A 454 -7.38 24.93 -31.62
CA ARG A 454 -6.12 24.91 -32.39
C ARG A 454 -4.89 24.69 -31.52
N LEU A 455 -4.98 25.06 -30.25
CA LEU A 455 -3.95 24.95 -29.23
C LEU A 455 -4.60 24.28 -28.01
N SER A 456 -4.15 23.07 -27.68
CA SER A 456 -4.57 22.37 -26.48
C SER A 456 -3.58 22.62 -25.35
N GLN A 457 -4.07 22.85 -24.13
CA GLN A 457 -3.22 22.99 -22.96
C GLN A 457 -2.92 21.62 -22.36
N ALA A 458 -1.64 21.24 -22.33
CA ALA A 458 -1.19 19.95 -21.79
C ALA A 458 -1.02 19.97 -20.25
N CYS A 459 -0.58 21.10 -19.69
CA CYS A 459 -0.51 21.35 -18.25
C CYS A 459 -0.40 22.86 -17.91
N ASP A 460 -0.60 23.20 -16.63
CA ASP A 460 -0.20 24.49 -16.04
C ASP A 460 0.63 24.23 -14.78
N TRP A 461 1.94 24.48 -14.84
CA TRP A 461 2.82 24.34 -13.68
C TRP A 461 2.76 25.62 -12.84
N THR A 462 2.09 25.50 -11.70
CA THR A 462 1.89 26.54 -10.68
C THR A 462 1.97 25.91 -9.29
N GLY A 463 2.04 26.72 -8.23
CA GLY A 463 2.00 26.24 -6.86
C GLY A 463 2.66 27.17 -5.85
N HIS A 464 3.28 26.55 -4.85
CA HIS A 464 4.09 27.21 -3.83
C HIS A 464 5.54 27.38 -4.31
N HIS A 465 6.30 28.32 -3.74
CA HIS A 465 7.75 28.35 -3.91
C HIS A 465 8.45 27.58 -2.77
N ALA A 466 7.87 27.60 -1.56
CA ALA A 466 8.31 26.87 -0.37
C ALA A 466 7.74 25.44 -0.26
N GLU A 467 8.28 24.63 0.67
CA GLU A 467 7.80 23.26 0.92
C GLU A 467 6.36 23.21 1.45
N VAL A 468 5.55 22.32 0.87
CA VAL A 468 4.16 22.04 1.27
C VAL A 468 4.14 21.31 2.61
N THR A 469 3.58 21.95 3.62
CA THR A 469 3.50 21.44 5.00
C THR A 469 2.15 20.77 5.32
N GLY A 470 1.10 21.08 4.57
CA GLY A 470 -0.24 20.58 4.87
C GLY A 470 -1.21 20.67 3.69
N LEU A 471 -2.05 19.65 3.58
CA LEU A 471 -3.13 19.52 2.60
C LEU A 471 -4.45 19.26 3.34
N GLY A 472 -5.55 19.72 2.78
CA GLY A 472 -6.90 19.36 3.21
C GLY A 472 -7.93 19.66 2.13
N PHE A 473 -9.04 18.94 2.14
CA PHE A 473 -10.14 19.13 1.18
C PHE A 473 -11.37 19.69 1.90
N ALA A 474 -11.93 20.80 1.41
CA ALA A 474 -13.08 21.47 2.01
C ALA A 474 -13.89 22.24 0.97
N ASN A 475 -15.22 22.14 1.03
CA ASN A 475 -16.16 22.81 0.12
C ASN A 475 -15.84 22.56 -1.37
N GLU A 476 -15.61 21.30 -1.75
CA GLU A 476 -15.17 20.88 -3.08
C GLU A 476 -13.88 21.56 -3.60
N MET A 477 -13.06 22.13 -2.73
CA MET A 477 -11.76 22.69 -3.09
C MET A 477 -10.63 22.07 -2.27
N LEU A 478 -9.52 21.81 -2.93
CA LEU A 478 -8.27 21.41 -2.29
C LEU A 478 -7.58 22.67 -1.74
N LEU A 479 -7.07 22.56 -0.51
CA LEU A 479 -6.36 23.62 0.19
C LEU A 479 -4.94 23.13 0.48
N SER A 480 -3.93 23.91 0.09
CA SER A 480 -2.53 23.64 0.41
C SER A 480 -1.90 24.77 1.20
N THR A 481 -0.97 24.40 2.07
CA THR A 481 -0.18 25.31 2.90
C THR A 481 1.29 24.96 2.75
N ALA A 482 2.15 25.98 2.71
CA ALA A 482 3.59 25.84 2.63
C ALA A 482 4.30 26.72 3.65
N GLN A 483 5.54 26.38 3.99
CA GLN A 483 6.30 27.04 5.05
C GLN A 483 6.54 28.53 4.73
N GLY A 484 5.94 29.41 5.53
CA GLY A 484 6.08 30.87 5.39
C GLY A 484 5.18 31.50 4.31
N GLU A 485 4.36 30.72 3.62
CA GLU A 485 3.46 31.20 2.56
C GLU A 485 1.98 31.25 3.00
N GLY A 486 1.15 31.89 2.18
CA GLY A 486 -0.31 31.85 2.33
C GLY A 486 -0.93 30.54 1.86
N THR A 487 -2.17 30.28 2.29
CA THR A 487 -2.95 29.12 1.87
C THR A 487 -3.38 29.29 0.40
N ILE A 488 -3.03 28.33 -0.46
CA ILE A 488 -3.52 28.27 -1.82
C ILE A 488 -4.84 27.49 -1.86
N GLN A 489 -5.83 28.03 -2.56
CA GLN A 489 -7.08 27.35 -2.88
C GLN A 489 -7.07 26.88 -4.33
N TRP A 490 -7.32 25.60 -4.50
CA TRP A 490 -7.34 24.90 -5.78
C TRP A 490 -8.78 24.49 -6.12
N ARG A 491 -9.26 24.90 -7.29
CA ARG A 491 -10.59 24.52 -7.80
C ARG A 491 -10.46 23.27 -8.66
N PRO A 492 -11.32 22.25 -8.50
CA PRO A 492 -11.33 21.11 -9.39
C PRO A 492 -11.70 21.53 -10.83
N HIS A 493 -10.95 21.03 -11.80
CA HIS A 493 -11.15 21.23 -13.23
C HIS A 493 -10.78 19.93 -13.98
N GLY A 494 -11.77 19.30 -14.63
CA GLY A 494 -11.57 18.00 -15.27
C GLY A 494 -11.14 16.91 -14.27
N LYS A 495 -10.02 16.22 -14.57
CA LYS A 495 -9.36 15.23 -13.69
C LYS A 495 -8.21 15.85 -12.87
N GLY A 496 -8.36 17.11 -12.45
CA GLY A 496 -7.27 17.87 -11.83
C GLY A 496 -7.76 19.15 -11.15
N PHE A 497 -6.81 20.04 -10.91
CA PHE A 497 -6.96 21.22 -10.07
C PHE A 497 -6.30 22.46 -10.68
N ASP A 498 -7.03 23.56 -10.71
CA ASP A 498 -6.54 24.87 -11.15
C ASP A 498 -6.37 25.84 -9.97
N LEU A 499 -5.39 26.74 -10.09
CA LEU A 499 -5.13 27.79 -9.11
C LEU A 499 -6.29 28.81 -9.06
N ALA A 500 -7.09 28.76 -7.99
CA ALA A 500 -8.28 29.62 -7.85
C ALA A 500 -7.99 30.93 -7.11
N SER A 501 -7.33 30.87 -5.96
CA SER A 501 -6.91 32.06 -5.21
C SER A 501 -5.81 31.77 -4.18
N ILE A 502 -5.00 32.78 -3.87
CA ILE A 502 -4.02 32.75 -2.78
C ILE A 502 -4.57 33.62 -1.65
N LYS A 503 -4.71 33.06 -0.44
CA LYS A 503 -5.24 33.78 0.73
C LYS A 503 -4.16 33.92 1.80
N LYS A 504 -4.09 35.09 2.44
CA LYS A 504 -3.23 35.27 3.62
C LYS A 504 -3.79 34.43 4.77
N SER A 505 -3.00 33.44 5.19
CA SER A 505 -3.21 32.61 6.39
C SER A 505 -4.68 32.26 6.67
N VAL A 506 -5.27 31.37 5.86
CA VAL A 506 -6.41 30.60 6.34
C VAL A 506 -5.81 29.45 7.14
N ASP A 507 -5.95 29.50 8.47
CA ASP A 507 -5.73 28.32 9.30
C ASP A 507 -6.53 27.19 8.67
N LEU A 508 -5.84 26.14 8.23
CA LEU A 508 -6.52 24.91 7.90
C LEU A 508 -7.20 24.44 9.18
N LEU A 509 -8.52 24.67 9.25
CA LEU A 509 -9.43 23.83 10.00
C LEU A 509 -9.43 22.43 9.35
N VAL A 510 -8.26 21.78 9.34
CA VAL A 510 -8.17 20.36 9.64
C VAL A 510 -9.13 20.18 10.80
N ARG A 511 -10.18 19.38 10.59
CA ARG A 511 -10.99 18.87 11.70
C ARG A 511 -10.07 18.02 12.57
N ARG A 512 -9.32 18.70 13.45
CA ARG A 512 -8.77 18.16 14.67
C ARG A 512 -9.96 17.87 15.59
N GLU A 513 -10.70 16.83 15.24
CA GLU A 513 -11.48 16.01 16.15
C GLU A 513 -10.51 15.25 17.09
N SER A 514 -9.60 16.00 17.71
CA SER A 514 -8.60 15.55 18.68
C SER A 514 -8.91 16.08 20.09
N ARG A 515 -10.14 16.56 20.29
CA ARG A 515 -10.75 16.87 21.59
C ARG A 515 -12.18 16.36 21.59
N LEU A 516 -12.58 15.76 22.71
CA LEU A 516 -13.84 15.03 22.93
C LEU A 516 -13.94 13.67 22.20
N LEU A 517 -13.17 12.68 22.66
CA LEU A 517 -13.57 11.25 22.57
C LEU A 517 -12.76 10.36 23.53
N HIS A 518 -12.64 10.77 24.80
CA HIS A 518 -12.25 9.87 25.91
C HIS A 518 -13.43 8.95 26.32
N GLY A 519 -14.05 8.29 25.35
CA GLY A 519 -14.82 7.08 25.63
C GLY A 519 -13.84 5.91 25.69
N HIS A 520 -13.89 5.12 26.77
CA HIS A 520 -12.93 4.05 27.14
C HIS A 520 -12.32 3.30 25.92
N LEU A 521 -11.18 3.78 25.44
CA LEU A 521 -10.26 3.01 24.61
C LEU A 521 -9.45 2.10 25.56
N PRO A 522 -9.33 0.78 25.29
CA PRO A 522 -8.53 -0.10 26.11
C PRO A 522 -7.10 0.43 26.28
N LYS A 523 -6.59 0.44 27.52
CA LYS A 523 -5.22 0.90 27.81
C LYS A 523 -4.17 0.07 27.06
N GLU A 524 -4.52 -1.15 26.67
CA GLU A 524 -3.67 -2.10 25.95
C GLU A 524 -3.46 -1.77 24.47
N LEU A 525 -4.24 -0.85 23.88
CA LEU A 525 -3.94 -0.30 22.55
C LEU A 525 -2.62 0.50 22.53
N PHE A 526 -2.12 0.89 23.71
CA PHE A 526 -0.86 1.61 23.89
C PHE A 526 0.25 0.62 24.31
N THR A 527 0.58 -0.32 23.41
CA THR A 527 1.58 -1.38 23.65
C THR A 527 3.02 -0.86 23.77
N SER A 528 3.29 0.40 23.41
CA SER A 528 4.59 1.06 23.62
C SER A 528 4.53 2.06 24.77
N ALA A 529 5.63 2.19 25.50
CA ALA A 529 5.83 3.24 26.53
C ALA A 529 5.82 4.68 25.96
N ASN A 530 5.71 4.82 24.64
CA ASN A 530 5.53 6.08 23.93
C ASN A 530 4.04 6.32 23.68
N SER A 531 3.58 7.55 23.92
CA SER A 531 2.24 8.01 23.54
C SER A 531 1.99 7.80 22.04
N PRO A 532 0.78 7.42 21.62
CA PRO A 532 0.44 7.27 20.20
C PRO A 532 0.56 8.61 19.48
N ASP A 533 1.25 8.63 18.34
CA ASP A 533 1.52 9.86 17.59
C ASP A 533 0.22 10.43 16.99
N HIS A 534 -0.62 9.56 16.42
CA HIS A 534 -1.94 9.91 15.91
C HIS A 534 -3.00 8.86 16.26
N ILE A 535 -4.19 9.34 16.63
CA ILE A 535 -5.43 8.55 16.72
C ILE A 535 -6.46 9.25 15.83
N ARG A 536 -7.13 8.51 14.95
CA ARG A 536 -8.31 9.01 14.21
C ARG A 536 -9.45 8.01 14.26
N ARG A 537 -10.66 8.48 14.57
CA ARG A 537 -11.89 7.68 14.62
C ARG A 537 -12.81 8.09 13.48
N TYR A 538 -13.27 7.12 12.70
CA TYR A 538 -14.21 7.30 11.60
C TYR A 538 -15.27 6.19 11.65
N ALA A 539 -16.53 6.56 11.94
CA ALA A 539 -17.66 5.64 12.07
C ALA A 539 -17.40 4.43 13.01
N ASP A 540 -17.30 3.21 12.47
CA ASP A 540 -17.00 1.98 13.23
C ASP A 540 -15.49 1.81 13.50
N ILE A 541 -14.62 2.43 12.72
CA ILE A 541 -13.15 2.25 12.77
C ILE A 541 -12.46 3.29 13.66
N THR A 542 -11.43 2.87 14.39
CA THR A 542 -10.40 3.75 14.96
C THR A 542 -9.02 3.27 14.52
N THR A 543 -8.26 4.19 13.94
CA THR A 543 -6.84 4.00 13.62
C THR A 543 -6.00 4.52 14.78
N VAL A 544 -5.06 3.70 15.24
CA VAL A 544 -4.04 4.06 16.23
C VAL A 544 -2.68 3.85 15.56
N THR A 545 -1.85 4.89 15.52
CA THR A 545 -0.51 4.82 14.95
C THR A 545 0.54 5.05 16.02
N SER A 546 1.50 4.14 16.09
CA SER A 546 2.82 4.38 16.65
C SER A 546 3.78 4.75 15.52
N SER A 547 4.99 5.20 15.83
CA SER A 547 5.98 5.64 14.84
C SER A 547 6.25 4.63 13.73
N LYS A 548 6.04 3.33 13.98
CA LYS A 548 6.29 2.21 13.04
C LYS A 548 5.17 1.16 12.97
N GLU A 549 4.05 1.34 13.66
CA GLU A 549 2.99 0.31 13.75
C GLU A 549 1.62 0.94 13.52
N VAL A 550 0.78 0.31 12.69
CA VAL A 550 -0.60 0.74 12.44
C VAL A 550 -1.56 -0.32 12.95
N LYS A 551 -2.43 0.08 13.89
CA LYS A 551 -3.52 -0.74 14.41
C LYS A 551 -4.85 -0.16 13.98
N ILE A 552 -5.67 -0.97 13.30
CA ILE A 552 -7.05 -0.63 12.94
C ILE A 552 -7.97 -1.42 13.86
N PHE A 553 -8.76 -0.70 14.65
CA PHE A 553 -9.64 -1.25 15.68
C PHE A 553 -11.10 -0.98 15.36
N ASN A 554 -11.94 -2.01 15.41
CA ASN A 554 -13.38 -1.88 15.30
C ASN A 554 -13.97 -1.48 16.66
N THR A 555 -14.42 -0.24 16.76
CA THR A 555 -14.94 0.34 18.02
C THR A 555 -16.26 -0.27 18.49
N ARG A 556 -17.04 -0.92 17.61
CA ARG A 556 -18.32 -1.55 17.95
C ARG A 556 -18.15 -2.98 18.45
N GLU A 557 -17.17 -3.71 17.91
CA GLU A 557 -16.95 -5.13 18.18
C GLU A 557 -15.77 -5.39 19.13
N ARG A 558 -14.88 -4.40 19.29
CA ARG A 558 -13.61 -4.43 20.03
C ARG A 558 -12.57 -5.42 19.47
N TYR A 559 -12.55 -5.61 18.16
CA TYR A 559 -11.53 -6.40 17.47
C TYR A 559 -10.47 -5.53 16.82
N ILE A 560 -9.27 -6.07 16.67
CA ILE A 560 -8.32 -5.60 15.66
C ILE A 560 -8.73 -6.18 14.29
N GLU A 561 -8.85 -5.31 13.29
CA GLU A 561 -9.03 -5.69 11.88
C GLU A 561 -7.71 -5.71 11.11
N PHE A 562 -6.70 -4.99 11.60
CA PHE A 562 -5.37 -4.90 10.98
C PHE A 562 -4.33 -4.53 12.03
N ASN A 563 -3.19 -5.23 12.02
CA ASN A 563 -1.99 -4.85 12.76
C ASN A 563 -0.78 -5.14 11.89
N GLU A 564 -0.11 -4.10 11.39
CA GLU A 564 1.11 -4.21 10.60
C GLU A 564 2.20 -3.31 11.17
N ALA A 565 3.41 -3.87 11.28
CA ALA A 565 4.61 -3.18 11.73
C ALA A 565 5.56 -2.98 10.55
N PHE A 566 6.01 -1.74 10.35
CA PHE A 566 6.77 -1.31 9.18
C PHE A 566 8.20 -0.93 9.54
N ASP A 567 9.14 -1.16 8.63
CA ASP A 567 10.55 -0.80 8.85
C ASP A 567 10.78 0.72 8.91
N LYS A 568 10.02 1.47 8.10
CA LYS A 568 10.12 2.93 7.94
C LYS A 568 9.10 3.66 8.82
N PRO A 569 9.41 4.88 9.29
CA PRO A 569 8.48 5.64 10.11
C PRO A 569 7.27 6.12 9.30
N ILE A 570 6.09 6.03 9.89
CA ILE A 570 4.82 6.51 9.33
C ILE A 570 4.72 8.02 9.58
N LEU A 571 4.42 8.79 8.54
CA LEU A 571 4.32 10.26 8.62
C LEU A 571 2.87 10.75 8.70
N SER A 572 1.95 10.08 7.99
CA SER A 572 0.54 10.46 7.97
C SER A 572 -0.34 9.29 7.51
N ILE A 573 -1.60 9.31 7.91
CA ILE A 573 -2.65 8.43 7.39
C ILE A 573 -3.82 9.29 6.91
N ALA A 574 -4.43 8.91 5.80
CA ALA A 574 -5.66 9.52 5.29
C ALA A 574 -6.71 8.46 4.94
N LEU A 575 -7.96 8.75 5.28
CA LEU A 575 -9.12 7.91 4.98
C LEU A 575 -10.08 8.70 4.07
N PRO A 576 -10.63 8.09 3.01
CA PRO A 576 -11.70 8.69 2.23
C PRO A 576 -13.02 8.61 3.01
N THR A 577 -14.05 9.28 2.51
CA THR A 577 -15.39 9.27 3.11
C THR A 577 -16.39 8.75 2.07
N PRO A 578 -16.92 7.52 2.21
CA PRO A 578 -16.82 6.59 3.35
C PRO A 578 -15.45 5.86 3.48
N PRO A 579 -15.08 5.40 4.70
CA PRO A 579 -13.78 4.78 4.97
C PRO A 579 -13.71 3.31 4.50
N GLN A 580 -13.72 3.11 3.18
CA GLN A 580 -13.54 1.81 2.53
C GLN A 580 -12.05 1.47 2.25
N ALA A 581 -11.21 2.50 2.23
CA ALA A 581 -9.77 2.41 1.97
C ALA A 581 -8.98 3.25 2.98
N ILE A 582 -7.66 3.03 3.06
CA ILE A 582 -6.73 3.78 3.91
C ILE A 582 -5.43 4.01 3.15
N ALA A 583 -4.93 5.24 3.12
CA ALA A 583 -3.60 5.56 2.61
C ALA A 583 -2.64 5.80 3.79
N ILE A 584 -1.50 5.12 3.78
CA ILE A 584 -0.43 5.20 4.79
C ILE A 584 0.80 5.80 4.11
N ALA A 585 1.20 7.02 4.51
CA ALA A 585 2.35 7.72 3.95
C ALA A 585 3.61 7.52 4.79
N PHE A 586 4.69 7.11 4.11
CA PHE A 586 6.06 7.11 4.59
C PHE A 586 6.83 8.25 3.95
N SER A 587 8.10 8.45 4.32
CA SER A 587 8.93 9.50 3.72
C SER A 587 9.08 9.40 2.20
N SER A 588 9.16 8.19 1.64
CA SER A 588 9.49 7.97 0.22
C SER A 588 8.34 7.46 -0.65
N HIS A 589 7.22 7.02 -0.05
CA HIS A 589 6.12 6.35 -0.74
C HIS A 589 4.83 6.34 0.10
N VAL A 590 3.70 6.05 -0.55
CA VAL A 590 2.39 5.81 0.09
C VAL A 590 1.84 4.46 -0.33
N ASP A 591 1.39 3.68 0.65
CA ASP A 591 0.68 2.42 0.42
C ASP A 591 -0.82 2.61 0.67
N VAL A 592 -1.65 2.17 -0.27
CA VAL A 592 -3.12 2.25 -0.21
C VAL A 592 -3.68 0.86 0.05
N TYR A 593 -4.49 0.72 1.10
CA TYR A 593 -5.16 -0.51 1.52
C TYR A 593 -6.67 -0.40 1.36
N VAL A 594 -7.35 -1.52 1.07
CA VAL A 594 -8.82 -1.64 1.00
C VAL A 594 -9.31 -2.70 1.98
N ARG A 595 -10.47 -2.45 2.60
CA ARG A 595 -11.15 -3.37 3.52
C ARG A 595 -11.79 -4.53 2.77
N ASN A 596 -11.62 -5.74 3.28
CA ASN A 596 -12.17 -7.00 2.76
C ASN A 596 -13.07 -7.66 3.83
N LEU A 597 -13.81 -8.70 3.46
CA LEU A 597 -14.54 -9.56 4.40
C LEU A 597 -13.59 -10.25 5.38
N TYR A 598 -14.10 -10.60 6.57
CA TYR A 598 -13.39 -11.45 7.53
C TYR A 598 -13.18 -12.86 6.94
N GLY A 599 -11.93 -13.33 6.87
CA GLY A 599 -11.54 -14.63 6.32
C GLY A 599 -10.18 -15.11 6.84
N ASP A 600 -9.57 -16.08 6.16
CA ASP A 600 -8.28 -16.64 6.62
C ASP A 600 -7.09 -15.66 6.42
N ALA A 601 -7.30 -14.59 5.64
CA ALA A 601 -6.35 -13.50 5.40
C ALA A 601 -6.70 -12.23 6.22
N SER A 602 -5.82 -11.22 6.16
CA SER A 602 -6.03 -9.89 6.75
C SER A 602 -7.36 -9.27 6.29
N ALA A 603 -8.07 -8.55 7.17
CA ALA A 603 -9.26 -7.80 6.76
C ALA A 603 -8.94 -6.56 5.91
N TRP A 604 -7.65 -6.27 5.66
CA TRP A 604 -7.17 -5.15 4.84
C TRP A 604 -6.04 -5.61 3.91
N HIS A 605 -6.17 -5.31 2.62
CA HIS A 605 -5.24 -5.70 1.56
C HIS A 605 -4.67 -4.46 0.86
N ARG A 606 -3.35 -4.40 0.64
CA ARG A 606 -2.68 -3.30 -0.07
C ARG A 606 -2.93 -3.39 -1.57
N ILE A 607 -3.55 -2.39 -2.19
CA ILE A 607 -3.93 -2.39 -3.62
C ILE A 607 -3.01 -1.57 -4.55
N LYS A 608 -2.31 -0.55 -4.03
CA LYS A 608 -1.48 0.38 -4.81
C LYS A 608 -0.37 0.94 -3.94
N GLN A 609 0.82 1.09 -4.52
CA GLN A 609 1.97 1.74 -3.92
C GLN A 609 2.41 2.89 -4.82
N VAL A 610 2.47 4.11 -4.28
CA VAL A 610 2.90 5.31 -5.01
C VAL A 610 4.25 5.75 -4.47
N SER A 611 5.32 5.58 -5.25
CA SER A 611 6.69 5.94 -4.86
C SER A 611 7.11 7.28 -5.43
N LEU A 612 7.78 8.10 -4.61
CA LEU A 612 8.50 9.31 -5.01
C LEU A 612 10.03 9.18 -4.82
N ALA A 613 10.51 7.98 -4.47
CA ALA A 613 11.91 7.75 -4.12
C ALA A 613 12.90 8.14 -5.24
N ASP A 614 12.58 7.83 -6.50
CA ASP A 614 13.41 8.17 -7.65
C ASP A 614 13.51 9.68 -7.94
N MET A 615 12.55 10.47 -7.46
CA MET A 615 12.48 11.92 -7.69
C MET A 615 13.28 12.74 -6.66
N ASN A 616 13.85 12.08 -5.63
CA ASN A 616 14.52 12.72 -4.48
C ASN A 616 13.60 13.67 -3.70
N LEU A 617 12.33 13.26 -3.51
CA LEU A 617 11.32 14.02 -2.77
C LEU A 617 10.90 13.27 -1.50
N SER A 618 10.60 14.03 -0.45
CA SER A 618 9.99 13.50 0.77
C SER A 618 8.54 13.95 0.92
N ILE A 619 7.66 13.00 1.23
CA ILE A 619 6.22 13.25 1.42
C ILE A 619 6.03 13.92 2.78
N LYS A 620 5.28 15.02 2.80
CA LYS A 620 4.98 15.80 4.01
C LYS A 620 3.47 15.85 4.30
N ALA A 621 2.64 15.82 3.27
CA ALA A 621 1.19 15.94 3.39
C ALA A 621 0.44 14.90 2.54
N LEU A 622 -0.75 14.53 2.99
CA LEU A 622 -1.59 13.46 2.43
C LEU A 622 -3.07 13.81 2.62
N SER A 623 -3.86 13.81 1.54
CA SER A 623 -5.32 13.97 1.60
C SER A 623 -6.01 13.17 0.50
N TRP A 624 -7.26 12.77 0.73
CA TRP A 624 -8.18 12.32 -0.32
C TRP A 624 -9.03 13.50 -0.83
N THR A 625 -9.53 13.41 -2.06
CA THR A 625 -10.59 14.28 -2.62
C THR A 625 -11.98 13.68 -2.38
N SER A 626 -13.04 14.43 -2.70
CA SER A 626 -14.42 13.90 -2.74
C SER A 626 -14.61 12.78 -3.78
N ASN A 627 -13.76 12.74 -4.82
CA ASN A 627 -13.80 11.76 -5.91
C ASN A 627 -12.91 10.52 -5.65
N ASN A 628 -12.45 10.30 -4.42
CA ASN A 628 -11.47 9.26 -4.06
C ASN A 628 -10.12 9.36 -4.78
N GLU A 629 -9.74 10.53 -5.28
CA GLU A 629 -8.38 10.74 -5.79
C GLU A 629 -7.43 11.00 -4.61
N LEU A 630 -6.20 10.51 -4.72
CA LEU A 630 -5.20 10.66 -3.66
C LEU A 630 -4.25 11.81 -4.01
N VAL A 631 -4.09 12.75 -3.08
CA VAL A 631 -3.27 13.94 -3.23
C VAL A 631 -2.09 13.90 -2.24
N LEU A 632 -0.88 14.00 -2.77
CA LEU A 632 0.37 14.01 -2.02
C LEU A 632 1.02 15.40 -2.09
N GLY A 633 1.50 15.90 -0.95
CA GLY A 633 2.36 17.07 -0.88
C GLY A 633 3.80 16.63 -0.60
N ALA A 634 4.72 16.94 -1.51
CA ALA A 634 6.12 16.54 -1.40
C ALA A 634 7.04 17.61 -2.00
N GLY A 635 8.00 18.11 -1.20
CA GLY A 635 8.72 19.33 -1.55
C GLY A 635 7.76 20.52 -1.71
N ASN A 636 7.99 21.37 -2.70
CA ASN A 636 7.06 22.45 -3.11
C ASN A 636 5.95 21.96 -4.07
N GLY A 637 5.92 20.67 -4.40
CA GLY A 637 4.99 20.09 -5.37
C GLY A 637 3.75 19.41 -4.75
N ILE A 638 2.66 19.41 -5.52
CA ILE A 638 1.45 18.63 -5.27
C ILE A 638 1.28 17.61 -6.40
N PHE A 639 1.06 16.36 -6.01
CA PHE A 639 0.95 15.19 -6.89
C PHE A 639 -0.44 14.59 -6.75
N VAL A 640 -1.16 14.42 -7.86
CA VAL A 640 -2.51 13.85 -7.86
C VAL A 640 -2.49 12.50 -8.57
N THR A 641 -2.86 11.43 -7.87
CA THR A 641 -3.07 10.12 -8.49
C THR A 641 -4.56 9.82 -8.59
N GLY A 642 -5.03 9.48 -9.79
CA GLY A 642 -6.43 9.18 -10.03
C GLY A 642 -6.92 7.91 -9.33
N ASP A 643 -8.26 7.80 -9.29
CA ASP A 643 -9.03 6.67 -8.78
C ASP A 643 -8.95 5.42 -9.69
N CYS A 644 -8.18 5.45 -10.78
CA CYS A 644 -8.02 4.30 -11.67
C CYS A 644 -6.89 3.36 -11.20
N PHE A 645 -7.19 2.06 -11.22
CA PHE A 645 -6.30 0.95 -10.86
C PHE A 645 -6.34 -0.09 -11.98
N SER A 646 -5.27 -0.17 -12.77
CA SER A 646 -5.14 -1.18 -13.82
C SER A 646 -4.92 -2.56 -13.23
N SER A 647 -5.66 -3.54 -13.75
CA SER A 647 -5.59 -4.96 -13.41
C SER A 647 -4.18 -5.47 -13.15
N HIS A 648 -3.22 -5.22 -14.06
CA HIS A 648 -1.86 -5.74 -13.99
C HIS A 648 -1.11 -5.35 -12.71
N ASN A 649 -1.38 -4.16 -12.15
CA ASN A 649 -0.72 -3.65 -10.94
C ASN A 649 -1.35 -4.14 -9.63
N LEU A 650 -2.51 -4.80 -9.67
CA LEU A 650 -3.17 -5.33 -8.48
C LEU A 650 -2.44 -6.58 -7.93
N PRO A 651 -2.38 -6.77 -6.59
CA PRO A 651 -1.84 -7.99 -6.00
C PRO A 651 -2.60 -9.25 -6.41
N PRO A 652 -1.98 -10.44 -6.32
CA PRO A 652 -2.63 -11.70 -6.68
C PRO A 652 -3.89 -11.98 -5.84
N GLU A 653 -3.88 -11.67 -4.55
CA GLU A 653 -5.03 -11.82 -3.64
C GLU A 653 -6.23 -10.97 -4.09
N VAL A 654 -5.95 -9.75 -4.56
CA VAL A 654 -6.95 -8.79 -5.04
C VAL A 654 -7.46 -9.21 -6.42
N LYS A 655 -6.57 -9.57 -7.35
CA LYS A 655 -6.93 -10.16 -8.66
C LYS A 655 -7.83 -11.38 -8.50
N GLN A 656 -7.45 -12.28 -7.59
CA GLN A 656 -8.24 -13.46 -7.26
C GLN A 656 -9.63 -13.08 -6.78
N SER A 657 -9.77 -12.17 -5.80
CA SER A 657 -11.08 -11.73 -5.28
C SER A 657 -11.98 -11.03 -6.30
N LEU A 658 -11.40 -10.48 -7.36
CA LEU A 658 -12.09 -9.81 -8.47
C LEU A 658 -12.32 -10.74 -9.68
N ASP A 659 -11.85 -11.99 -9.62
CA ASP A 659 -11.76 -12.99 -10.71
C ASP A 659 -11.15 -12.44 -12.02
N ILE A 660 -10.16 -11.56 -11.89
CA ILE A 660 -9.43 -10.97 -13.02
C ILE A 660 -8.44 -12.00 -13.58
N SER A 661 -8.48 -12.25 -14.90
CA SER A 661 -7.48 -13.11 -15.55
C SER A 661 -6.15 -12.36 -15.79
N GLU A 662 -5.06 -13.09 -16.00
CA GLU A 662 -3.74 -12.47 -16.21
C GLU A 662 -3.65 -11.64 -17.50
N ASP A 663 -4.53 -11.90 -18.47
CA ASP A 663 -4.61 -11.24 -19.78
C ASP A 663 -5.59 -10.05 -19.81
N ASP A 664 -6.47 -9.90 -18.80
CA ASP A 664 -7.43 -8.80 -18.75
C ASP A 664 -6.73 -7.48 -18.44
N ASN A 665 -6.73 -6.53 -19.37
CA ASN A 665 -6.19 -5.18 -19.17
C ASN A 665 -7.32 -4.15 -18.94
N THR A 666 -8.05 -4.33 -17.83
CA THR A 666 -9.17 -3.48 -17.41
C THR A 666 -8.78 -2.56 -16.26
N ASP A 667 -9.25 -1.30 -16.31
CA ASP A 667 -9.10 -0.32 -15.25
C ASP A 667 -10.32 -0.33 -14.32
N PHE A 668 -10.08 -0.39 -13.01
CA PHE A 668 -11.11 -0.38 -11.98
C PHE A 668 -11.04 0.91 -11.15
N SER A 669 -12.17 1.35 -10.59
CA SER A 669 -12.20 2.41 -9.57
C SER A 669 -12.05 1.85 -8.15
N LEU A 670 -11.52 2.64 -7.20
CA LEU A 670 -11.41 2.23 -5.79
C LEU A 670 -12.77 1.78 -5.24
N HIS A 671 -13.83 2.53 -5.58
CA HIS A 671 -15.18 2.20 -5.17
C HIS A 671 -15.68 0.86 -5.77
N THR A 672 -15.30 0.55 -7.01
CA THR A 672 -15.65 -0.75 -7.63
C THR A 672 -14.91 -1.90 -6.94
N ILE A 673 -13.61 -1.73 -6.68
CA ILE A 673 -12.79 -2.71 -5.94
C ILE A 673 -13.37 -2.94 -4.54
N ALA A 674 -13.59 -1.86 -3.78
CA ALA A 674 -14.12 -1.94 -2.42
C ALA A 674 -15.53 -2.53 -2.35
N ARG A 675 -16.41 -2.20 -3.31
CA ARG A 675 -17.75 -2.78 -3.39
C ARG A 675 -17.73 -4.27 -3.73
N SER A 676 -16.79 -4.72 -4.57
CA SER A 676 -16.61 -6.15 -4.87
C SER A 676 -16.04 -6.90 -3.67
N MET A 677 -15.00 -6.37 -3.04
CA MET A 677 -14.37 -6.89 -1.82
C MET A 677 -15.36 -7.05 -0.66
N LEU A 678 -16.32 -6.14 -0.52
CA LEU A 678 -17.33 -6.15 0.53
C LEU A 678 -18.68 -6.74 0.06
N SER A 679 -18.71 -7.41 -1.10
CA SER A 679 -19.94 -8.02 -1.62
C SER A 679 -20.35 -9.25 -0.81
N GLN A 680 -21.66 -9.51 -0.75
CA GLN A 680 -22.19 -10.66 -0.02
C GLN A 680 -21.88 -11.96 -0.79
N LEU A 681 -21.50 -13.00 -0.06
CA LEU A 681 -21.18 -14.30 -0.65
C LEU A 681 -22.47 -14.96 -1.19
N PRO A 682 -22.47 -15.48 -2.42
CA PRO A 682 -23.65 -16.16 -2.98
C PRO A 682 -23.93 -17.47 -2.23
N ILE A 683 -25.16 -17.98 -2.29
CA ILE A 683 -25.53 -19.13 -1.45
C ILE A 683 -24.73 -20.41 -1.76
N TRP A 684 -24.29 -20.58 -3.00
CA TRP A 684 -23.41 -21.70 -3.41
C TRP A 684 -21.94 -21.55 -2.99
N HIS A 685 -21.57 -20.48 -2.28
CA HIS A 685 -20.21 -20.28 -1.82
C HIS A 685 -19.79 -21.38 -0.81
N PRO A 686 -18.57 -21.95 -0.91
CA PRO A 686 -18.11 -23.05 -0.06
C PRO A 686 -18.26 -22.77 1.44
N LYS A 687 -17.95 -21.54 1.87
CA LYS A 687 -18.14 -21.08 3.26
C LYS A 687 -19.61 -21.08 3.70
N VAL A 688 -20.56 -20.68 2.84
CA VAL A 688 -22.00 -20.66 3.13
C VAL A 688 -22.52 -22.09 3.28
N ILE A 689 -22.23 -22.97 2.30
CA ILE A 689 -22.62 -24.38 2.35
C ILE A 689 -22.02 -25.06 3.59
N SER A 690 -20.71 -24.89 3.84
CA SER A 690 -20.04 -25.46 5.01
C SER A 690 -20.71 -25.01 6.31
N HIS A 691 -21.11 -23.75 6.41
CA HIS A 691 -21.81 -23.22 7.58
C HIS A 691 -23.15 -23.91 7.81
N PHE A 692 -24.00 -24.07 6.78
CA PHE A 692 -25.27 -24.82 6.92
C PHE A 692 -25.04 -26.29 7.32
N VAL A 693 -24.03 -26.96 6.76
CA VAL A 693 -23.64 -28.32 7.18
C VAL A 693 -23.24 -28.35 8.66
N TYR A 694 -22.45 -27.39 9.12
CA TYR A 694 -22.07 -27.25 10.52
C TYR A 694 -23.26 -27.00 11.46
N TRP A 695 -24.24 -26.17 11.08
CA TRP A 695 -25.43 -25.96 11.90
C TRP A 695 -26.36 -27.19 11.94
N GLY A 696 -26.21 -28.11 10.99
CA GLY A 696 -26.98 -29.35 10.87
C GLY A 696 -28.16 -29.25 9.91
N ASP A 697 -28.25 -28.14 9.17
CA ASP A 697 -29.31 -27.83 8.20
C ASP A 697 -29.08 -28.51 6.85
N VAL A 698 -28.84 -29.84 6.90
CA VAL A 698 -28.58 -30.70 5.74
C VAL A 698 -29.68 -30.55 4.67
N GLN A 699 -30.93 -30.32 5.07
CA GLN A 699 -32.05 -30.12 4.13
C GLN A 699 -31.95 -28.80 3.34
N VAL A 700 -31.43 -27.73 3.95
CA VAL A 700 -31.20 -26.45 3.25
C VAL A 700 -30.12 -26.63 2.19
N VAL A 701 -29.05 -27.37 2.53
CA VAL A 701 -27.97 -27.70 1.57
C VAL A 701 -28.48 -28.57 0.43
N LEU A 702 -29.28 -29.61 0.70
CA LEU A 702 -29.85 -30.46 -0.35
C LEU A 702 -30.71 -29.65 -1.33
N ARG A 703 -31.62 -28.80 -0.84
CA ARG A 703 -32.43 -27.91 -1.69
C ARG A 703 -31.59 -26.96 -2.53
N LEU A 704 -30.54 -26.39 -1.92
CA LEU A 704 -29.61 -25.50 -2.60
C LEU A 704 -28.88 -26.21 -3.74
N LEU A 705 -28.38 -27.42 -3.50
CA LEU A 705 -27.65 -28.19 -4.52
C LEU A 705 -28.56 -28.71 -5.64
N GLU A 706 -29.80 -29.09 -5.33
CA GLU A 706 -30.81 -29.42 -6.33
C GLU A 706 -31.15 -28.21 -7.21
N ARG A 707 -31.37 -27.04 -6.60
CA ARG A 707 -31.63 -25.79 -7.32
C ARG A 707 -30.43 -25.35 -8.15
N LEU A 708 -29.22 -25.50 -7.61
CA LEU A 708 -27.97 -25.24 -8.32
C LEU A 708 -27.86 -26.17 -9.54
N HIS A 709 -28.03 -27.49 -9.38
CA HIS A 709 -28.00 -28.43 -10.50
C HIS A 709 -29.04 -28.10 -11.58
N TYR A 710 -30.27 -27.75 -11.19
CA TYR A 710 -31.31 -27.33 -12.13
C TYR A 710 -30.90 -26.09 -12.95
N LYS A 711 -30.26 -25.11 -12.31
CA LYS A 711 -29.75 -23.90 -12.98
C LYS A 711 -28.53 -24.19 -13.86
N LEU A 712 -27.56 -24.97 -13.35
CA LEU A 712 -26.35 -25.32 -14.09
C LEU A 712 -26.61 -26.18 -15.31
N LYS A 713 -27.72 -26.94 -15.35
CA LYS A 713 -28.10 -27.76 -16.52
C LYS A 713 -28.21 -26.99 -17.84
N PHE A 714 -28.50 -25.69 -17.79
CA PHE A 714 -28.65 -24.82 -18.98
C PHE A 714 -27.74 -23.59 -18.93
N TYR A 715 -26.73 -23.58 -18.05
CA TYR A 715 -25.84 -22.43 -17.83
C TYR A 715 -24.65 -22.45 -18.79
N GLY A 716 -24.43 -21.36 -19.51
CA GLY A 716 -23.18 -21.03 -20.20
C GLY A 716 -22.39 -19.92 -19.46
N GLU A 717 -21.09 -19.84 -19.72
CA GLU A 717 -20.27 -18.75 -19.16
C GLU A 717 -20.79 -17.38 -19.67
N GLY A 718 -21.22 -16.53 -18.73
CA GLY A 718 -21.80 -15.21 -19.01
C GLY A 718 -23.30 -15.08 -18.71
N ASP A 719 -24.00 -16.19 -18.46
CA ASP A 719 -25.41 -16.14 -18.05
C ASP A 719 -25.59 -15.52 -16.65
N HIS A 720 -26.70 -14.82 -16.43
CA HIS A 720 -27.01 -14.24 -15.13
C HIS A 720 -27.49 -15.32 -14.13
N LEU A 721 -26.64 -15.66 -13.18
CA LEU A 721 -27.00 -16.47 -12.02
C LEU A 721 -27.27 -15.57 -10.80
N ASP A 722 -28.54 -15.47 -10.40
CA ASP A 722 -28.93 -14.74 -9.19
C ASP A 722 -28.29 -15.36 -7.94
N TYR A 723 -27.91 -14.52 -6.98
CA TYR A 723 -27.15 -14.90 -5.78
C TYR A 723 -27.93 -15.77 -4.78
N LEU A 724 -29.27 -15.84 -4.90
CA LEU A 724 -30.16 -16.74 -4.18
C LEU A 724 -30.69 -17.89 -5.05
N LEU A 725 -30.23 -18.02 -6.31
CA LEU A 725 -30.72 -18.98 -7.31
C LEU A 725 -32.23 -18.86 -7.62
N ASP A 726 -32.75 -17.62 -7.63
CA ASP A 726 -34.17 -17.29 -7.72
C ASP A 726 -35.01 -18.03 -6.65
N LEU A 727 -34.59 -17.94 -5.39
CA LEU A 727 -35.34 -18.39 -4.21
C LEU A 727 -35.52 -17.21 -3.26
N ASP A 728 -36.70 -17.06 -2.66
CA ASP A 728 -36.87 -16.12 -1.54
C ASP A 728 -36.15 -16.65 -0.29
N GLU A 729 -35.71 -15.74 0.57
CA GLU A 729 -35.05 -16.07 1.85
C GLU A 729 -35.90 -17.01 2.72
N GLN A 730 -37.23 -16.77 2.76
CA GLN A 730 -38.19 -17.64 3.45
C GLN A 730 -38.33 -19.01 2.78
N GLN A 731 -38.37 -19.07 1.44
CA GLN A 731 -38.45 -20.34 0.71
C GLN A 731 -37.20 -21.21 0.95
N LEU A 732 -36.01 -20.58 0.99
CA LEU A 732 -34.74 -21.26 1.26
C LEU A 732 -34.71 -21.87 2.69
N LEU A 733 -35.17 -21.11 3.69
CA LEU A 733 -35.15 -21.54 5.09
C LEU A 733 -36.30 -22.50 5.44
N GLU A 734 -37.55 -22.10 5.15
CA GLU A 734 -38.79 -22.74 5.61
C GLU A 734 -39.44 -23.67 4.58
N GLY A 735 -38.94 -23.69 3.34
CA GLY A 735 -39.51 -24.45 2.23
C GLY A 735 -39.92 -25.87 2.61
N THR A 736 -41.10 -26.28 2.15
CA THR A 736 -41.67 -27.60 2.36
C THR A 736 -40.66 -28.69 2.03
N SER A 737 -40.67 -29.76 2.83
CA SER A 737 -39.81 -30.92 2.62
C SER A 737 -40.08 -31.52 1.23
N ILE A 738 -39.13 -31.33 0.31
CA ILE A 738 -39.06 -32.12 -0.93
C ILE A 738 -39.00 -33.59 -0.51
N SER A 739 -39.68 -34.46 -1.26
CA SER A 739 -39.71 -35.89 -0.99
C SER A 739 -38.29 -36.43 -0.86
N THR A 740 -38.07 -37.31 0.12
CA THR A 740 -36.76 -37.86 0.46
C THR A 740 -36.26 -38.91 -0.54
N HIS A 741 -36.31 -38.59 -1.83
CA HIS A 741 -35.43 -39.21 -2.80
C HIS A 741 -34.02 -38.69 -2.53
N SER A 742 -33.16 -39.57 -2.03
CA SER A 742 -31.73 -39.31 -1.90
C SER A 742 -31.20 -38.71 -3.20
N ILE A 743 -30.65 -37.50 -3.15
CA ILE A 743 -29.82 -36.96 -4.24
C ILE A 743 -28.77 -38.02 -4.53
N SER A 744 -28.84 -38.63 -5.72
CA SER A 744 -27.94 -39.72 -6.09
C SER A 744 -26.51 -39.19 -6.20
N GLN A 745 -25.53 -40.07 -5.97
CA GLN A 745 -24.12 -39.73 -6.14
C GLN A 745 -23.87 -39.12 -7.53
N GLU A 746 -24.58 -39.59 -8.56
CA GLU A 746 -24.54 -39.04 -9.91
C GLU A 746 -24.86 -37.54 -10.00
N ILE A 747 -25.73 -36.99 -9.15
CA ILE A 747 -26.04 -35.54 -9.16
C ILE A 747 -24.88 -34.76 -8.57
N PHE A 748 -24.23 -35.27 -7.51
CA PHE A 748 -23.00 -34.67 -6.98
C PHE A 748 -21.88 -34.69 -8.01
N ASP A 749 -21.67 -35.84 -8.66
CA ASP A 749 -20.65 -36.00 -9.69
C ASP A 749 -20.93 -35.05 -10.87
N LYS A 750 -22.17 -34.98 -11.37
CA LYS A 750 -22.60 -34.02 -12.41
C LYS A 750 -22.36 -32.56 -12.02
N ILE A 751 -22.62 -32.15 -10.76
CA ILE A 751 -22.31 -30.78 -10.32
C ILE A 751 -20.80 -30.56 -10.30
N VAL A 752 -19.99 -31.53 -9.85
CA VAL A 752 -18.52 -31.42 -9.83
C VAL A 752 -17.93 -31.36 -11.24
N ASP A 753 -18.49 -32.11 -12.20
CA ASP A 753 -18.15 -32.07 -13.62
C ASP A 753 -18.49 -30.69 -14.22
N GLN A 754 -19.72 -30.19 -13.99
CA GLN A 754 -20.13 -28.85 -14.45
C GLN A 754 -19.30 -27.73 -13.82
N LEU A 755 -18.88 -27.86 -12.55
CA LEU A 755 -17.93 -26.96 -11.89
C LEU A 755 -16.47 -27.13 -12.40
N SER A 756 -16.20 -28.12 -13.25
CA SER A 756 -14.89 -28.32 -13.91
C SER A 756 -14.87 -27.76 -15.33
N GLU A 757 -16.02 -27.73 -16.00
CA GLU A 757 -16.19 -27.17 -17.34
C GLU A 757 -16.50 -25.66 -17.32
N ASN A 758 -17.39 -25.21 -16.41
CA ASN A 758 -17.90 -23.83 -16.38
C ASN A 758 -17.47 -23.06 -15.12
N LYS A 759 -17.11 -21.78 -15.24
CA LYS A 759 -16.95 -20.87 -14.09
C LYS A 759 -18.28 -20.31 -13.59
N LEU A 760 -18.43 -20.23 -12.27
CA LEU A 760 -19.59 -19.60 -11.64
C LEU A 760 -19.31 -18.14 -11.26
N PRO A 761 -20.29 -17.24 -11.39
CA PRO A 761 -20.10 -15.84 -11.02
C PRO A 761 -19.90 -15.69 -9.51
N ARG A 762 -19.08 -14.70 -9.12
CA ARG A 762 -18.71 -14.38 -7.73
C ARG A 762 -18.02 -15.52 -6.96
N LEU A 763 -17.42 -16.48 -7.65
CA LEU A 763 -16.46 -17.42 -7.06
C LEU A 763 -15.08 -17.21 -7.65
N THR A 764 -14.06 -17.14 -6.81
CA THR A 764 -12.69 -17.18 -7.29
C THR A 764 -12.32 -18.62 -7.69
N ARG A 765 -11.30 -18.80 -8.53
CA ARG A 765 -10.82 -20.15 -8.90
C ARG A 765 -10.52 -21.04 -7.68
N SER A 766 -10.03 -20.45 -6.59
CA SER A 766 -9.79 -21.17 -5.32
C SER A 766 -11.11 -21.55 -4.63
N ASP A 767 -12.08 -20.65 -4.55
CA ASP A 767 -13.38 -20.94 -3.92
C ASP A 767 -14.16 -22.00 -4.72
N GLN A 768 -14.01 -22.04 -6.04
CA GLN A 768 -14.60 -23.07 -6.89
C GLN A 768 -13.96 -24.46 -6.66
N GLN A 769 -12.66 -24.53 -6.37
CA GLN A 769 -11.99 -25.78 -5.95
C GLN A 769 -12.32 -26.16 -4.49
N GLU A 770 -12.49 -25.17 -3.61
CA GLU A 770 -12.99 -25.39 -2.25
C GLU A 770 -14.44 -25.90 -2.29
N LEU A 771 -15.28 -25.38 -3.18
CA LEU A 771 -16.65 -25.85 -3.40
C LEU A 771 -16.69 -27.33 -3.80
N LYS A 772 -15.88 -27.76 -4.77
CA LYS A 772 -15.75 -29.19 -5.12
C LYS A 772 -15.36 -30.03 -3.91
N SER A 773 -14.39 -29.56 -3.12
CA SER A 773 -13.96 -30.26 -1.89
C SER A 773 -15.07 -30.34 -0.84
N VAL A 774 -15.89 -29.29 -0.71
CA VAL A 774 -17.08 -29.24 0.16
C VAL A 774 -18.16 -30.21 -0.32
N LEU A 775 -18.42 -30.30 -1.64
CA LEU A 775 -19.36 -31.24 -2.23
C LEU A 775 -18.94 -32.70 -1.99
N VAL A 776 -17.67 -33.04 -2.23
CA VAL A 776 -17.13 -34.39 -1.97
C VAL A 776 -17.22 -34.75 -0.48
N ALA A 777 -16.89 -33.81 0.41
CA ALA A 777 -17.03 -34.01 1.86
C ALA A 777 -18.49 -34.17 2.30
N PHE A 778 -19.43 -33.45 1.68
CA PHE A 778 -20.86 -33.53 1.98
C PHE A 778 -21.51 -34.81 1.43
N ALA A 779 -21.15 -35.24 0.22
CA ALA A 779 -21.58 -36.53 -0.32
C ALA A 779 -21.10 -37.70 0.56
N PHE A 780 -19.84 -37.66 1.02
CA PHE A 780 -19.30 -38.62 1.98
C PHE A 780 -20.04 -38.59 3.32
N LEU A 781 -20.44 -37.40 3.81
CA LEU A 781 -21.25 -37.24 5.02
C LEU A 781 -22.62 -37.91 4.87
N LEU A 782 -23.33 -37.68 3.76
CA LEU A 782 -24.65 -38.26 3.51
C LEU A 782 -24.62 -39.79 3.53
N LYS A 783 -23.60 -40.40 2.91
CA LYS A 783 -23.41 -41.87 2.90
C LYS A 783 -23.27 -42.51 4.28
N HIS A 784 -22.79 -41.76 5.28
CA HIS A 784 -22.54 -42.27 6.64
C HIS A 784 -23.44 -41.61 7.70
N ARG A 785 -24.47 -40.88 7.28
CA ARG A 785 -25.30 -40.03 8.16
C ARG A 785 -26.12 -40.83 9.17
N GLU A 786 -26.69 -41.96 8.75
CA GLU A 786 -27.71 -42.69 9.53
C GLU A 786 -27.16 -43.34 10.81
N GLY A 787 -25.84 -43.57 10.90
CA GLY A 787 -25.17 -44.13 12.09
C GLY A 787 -24.51 -43.09 13.01
N LEU A 788 -24.61 -41.79 12.72
CA LEU A 788 -23.86 -40.73 13.42
C LEU A 788 -24.78 -39.62 13.92
N ASP A 789 -24.51 -39.11 15.12
CA ASP A 789 -25.19 -37.92 15.63
C ASP A 789 -24.65 -36.62 15.00
N GLY A 790 -25.36 -35.51 15.21
CA GLY A 790 -24.97 -34.21 14.61
C GLY A 790 -23.58 -33.72 15.01
N ASN A 791 -23.04 -34.17 16.14
CA ASN A 791 -21.71 -33.79 16.60
C ASN A 791 -20.60 -34.61 15.91
N ALA A 792 -20.80 -35.93 15.75
CA ALA A 792 -19.92 -36.76 14.93
C ALA A 792 -19.99 -36.37 13.44
N GLN A 793 -21.16 -36.01 12.92
CA GLN A 793 -21.35 -35.51 11.56
C GLN A 793 -20.48 -34.26 11.28
N ARG A 794 -20.46 -33.28 12.20
CA ARG A 794 -19.60 -32.07 12.11
C ARG A 794 -18.11 -32.42 12.02
N TYR A 795 -17.64 -33.34 12.88
CA TYR A 795 -16.25 -33.80 12.84
C TYR A 795 -15.95 -34.50 11.52
N LEU A 796 -16.81 -35.44 11.08
CA LEU A 796 -16.58 -36.27 9.90
C LEU A 796 -16.50 -35.43 8.62
N PHE A 797 -17.44 -34.49 8.45
CA PHE A 797 -17.44 -33.55 7.32
C PHE A 797 -16.11 -32.79 7.23
N MET A 798 -15.65 -32.23 8.35
CA MET A 798 -14.43 -31.44 8.38
C MET A 798 -13.15 -32.25 8.24
N TRP A 799 -13.12 -33.46 8.79
CA TRP A 799 -12.03 -34.39 8.55
C TRP A 799 -11.94 -34.73 7.07
N LYS A 800 -13.06 -35.07 6.41
CA LYS A 800 -13.04 -35.42 4.98
C LYS A 800 -12.68 -34.21 4.10
N LEU A 801 -13.20 -33.03 4.42
CA LEU A 801 -12.86 -31.77 3.74
C LEU A 801 -11.36 -31.44 3.84
N LYS A 802 -10.76 -31.59 5.03
CA LYS A 802 -9.32 -31.37 5.23
C LYS A 802 -8.46 -32.45 4.57
N SER A 803 -8.86 -33.72 4.62
CA SER A 803 -8.17 -34.81 3.91
C SER A 803 -8.15 -34.58 2.40
N HIS A 804 -9.28 -34.19 1.81
CA HIS A 804 -9.38 -33.89 0.38
C HIS A 804 -8.44 -32.75 -0.05
N ARG A 805 -8.39 -31.64 0.73
CA ARG A 805 -7.43 -30.54 0.49
C ARG A 805 -5.96 -31.03 0.51
N MET A 806 -5.63 -31.95 1.40
CA MET A 806 -4.27 -32.54 1.49
C MET A 806 -3.96 -33.55 0.37
N GLU A 807 -4.97 -34.10 -0.29
CA GLU A 807 -4.83 -34.98 -1.45
C GLU A 807 -4.58 -34.17 -2.73
N PHE A 808 -5.32 -33.07 -2.94
CA PHE A 808 -5.21 -32.20 -4.12
C PHE A 808 -3.98 -31.29 -4.11
N GLY A 809 -3.45 -30.91 -2.94
CA GLY A 809 -2.26 -30.05 -2.83
C GLY A 809 -0.91 -30.77 -3.07
N ARG A 810 -0.90 -31.96 -3.67
CA ARG A 810 0.31 -32.76 -3.90
C ARG A 810 0.73 -32.69 -5.38
N PRO A 811 2.03 -32.49 -5.69
CA PRO A 811 2.51 -32.67 -7.06
C PRO A 811 2.29 -34.11 -7.53
N ASN A 812 2.17 -34.30 -8.85
CA ASN A 812 1.89 -35.59 -9.46
C ASN A 812 2.94 -36.65 -9.09
N ALA A 813 2.50 -37.90 -9.02
CA ALA A 813 3.29 -39.01 -8.48
C ALA A 813 4.58 -39.33 -9.26
N ASP A 814 4.72 -38.82 -10.49
CA ASP A 814 5.83 -39.14 -11.40
C ASP A 814 7.14 -38.40 -11.10
N GLU A 815 7.13 -37.35 -10.26
CA GLU A 815 8.36 -36.61 -9.86
C GLU A 815 9.00 -37.14 -8.57
N LEU A 816 8.39 -38.13 -7.91
CA LEU A 816 8.88 -38.65 -6.63
C LEU A 816 9.88 -39.80 -6.81
N THR A 817 11.17 -39.47 -6.78
CA THR A 817 12.26 -40.46 -6.74
C THR A 817 12.06 -41.51 -5.64
N ASN A 818 12.35 -42.78 -5.97
CA ASN A 818 12.18 -43.95 -5.10
C ASN A 818 12.65 -43.73 -3.64
N GLY A 819 11.69 -43.53 -2.73
CA GLY A 819 11.96 -43.39 -1.29
C GLY A 819 10.81 -42.82 -0.45
N SER A 820 9.99 -41.92 -1.01
CA SER A 820 8.97 -41.18 -0.25
C SER A 820 7.58 -41.84 -0.20
N VAL A 821 7.51 -43.15 0.09
CA VAL A 821 6.23 -43.88 0.26
C VAL A 821 5.46 -43.41 1.52
N HIS A 822 6.15 -42.81 2.49
CA HIS A 822 5.60 -42.35 3.77
C HIS A 822 4.55 -41.22 3.67
N SER A 823 4.44 -40.53 2.54
CA SER A 823 3.59 -39.32 2.43
C SER A 823 2.09 -39.61 2.26
N ARG A 824 1.69 -40.82 1.82
CA ARG A 824 0.27 -41.11 1.55
C ARG A 824 -0.63 -41.10 2.79
N ASN A 825 -0.12 -41.45 3.98
CA ASN A 825 -0.94 -41.74 5.17
C ASN A 825 -0.92 -40.62 6.24
N GLN A 826 -0.48 -39.41 5.92
CA GLN A 826 -0.46 -38.30 6.87
C GLN A 826 -1.89 -37.77 7.12
N ALA A 827 -2.37 -37.83 8.37
CA ALA A 827 -3.71 -37.40 8.74
C ALA A 827 -3.82 -35.88 8.96
N PRO A 828 -4.96 -35.25 8.62
CA PRO A 828 -5.16 -33.83 8.80
C PRO A 828 -5.22 -33.45 10.28
N LYS A 829 -4.73 -32.25 10.61
CA LYS A 829 -4.78 -31.70 11.96
C LYS A 829 -6.18 -31.12 12.24
N MET A 830 -6.89 -31.73 13.17
CA MET A 830 -8.21 -31.28 13.62
C MET A 830 -8.07 -30.16 14.65
N SER A 831 -8.98 -29.17 14.61
CA SER A 831 -8.97 -28.07 15.57
C SER A 831 -9.67 -28.45 16.87
N TRP A 832 -9.49 -27.65 17.93
CA TRP A 832 -10.19 -27.87 19.19
C TRP A 832 -11.72 -27.81 19.06
N ARG A 833 -12.26 -27.05 18.10
CA ARG A 833 -13.69 -27.07 17.77
C ARG A 833 -14.17 -28.46 17.36
N GLU A 834 -13.49 -29.06 16.39
CA GLU A 834 -13.88 -30.38 15.91
C GLU A 834 -13.71 -31.44 17.02
N ILE A 835 -12.62 -31.37 17.80
CA ILE A 835 -12.36 -32.26 18.94
C ILE A 835 -13.44 -32.11 20.02
N ALA A 836 -13.87 -30.89 20.35
CA ALA A 836 -14.91 -30.63 21.33
C ALA A 836 -16.27 -31.19 20.87
N PHE A 837 -16.65 -30.99 19.60
CA PHE A 837 -17.85 -31.63 19.06
C PHE A 837 -17.77 -33.16 19.17
N ALA A 838 -16.69 -33.79 18.72
CA ALA A 838 -16.53 -35.24 18.84
C ALA A 838 -16.58 -35.73 20.30
N TYR A 839 -16.03 -34.96 21.26
CA TYR A 839 -16.07 -35.28 22.69
C TYR A 839 -17.50 -35.28 23.25
N HIS A 840 -18.36 -34.39 22.76
CA HIS A 840 -19.79 -34.34 23.12
C HIS A 840 -20.71 -35.13 22.17
N SER A 841 -20.15 -36.02 21.33
CA SER A 841 -20.95 -36.96 20.52
C SER A 841 -21.39 -38.17 21.34
N LYS A 842 -22.59 -38.69 21.05
CA LYS A 842 -23.11 -39.97 21.55
C LYS A 842 -22.71 -41.16 20.67
N THR A 843 -22.20 -40.91 19.46
CA THR A 843 -21.85 -41.93 18.45
C THR A 843 -20.34 -41.94 18.21
N GLN A 844 -19.55 -42.00 19.29
CA GLN A 844 -18.08 -41.96 19.21
C GLN A 844 -17.48 -43.23 18.60
N GLN A 845 -17.99 -44.42 18.95
CA GLN A 845 -17.44 -45.68 18.43
C GLN A 845 -17.63 -45.81 16.91
N PRO A 846 -18.82 -45.59 16.31
CA PRO A 846 -18.96 -45.62 14.85
C PRO A 846 -18.08 -44.58 14.14
N LEU A 847 -17.88 -43.39 14.73
CA LEU A 847 -16.96 -42.39 14.20
C LEU A 847 -15.50 -42.88 14.22
N PHE A 848 -15.09 -43.50 15.32
CA PHE A 848 -13.74 -44.06 15.50
C PHE A 848 -13.47 -45.18 14.50
N ASP A 849 -14.40 -46.13 14.34
CA ASP A 849 -14.29 -47.24 13.40
C ASP A 849 -14.17 -46.76 11.94
N LEU A 850 -14.98 -45.77 11.53
CA LEU A 850 -14.89 -45.15 10.19
C LEU A 850 -13.53 -44.49 9.92
N LEU A 851 -12.98 -43.79 10.92
CA LEU A 851 -11.67 -43.13 10.79
C LEU A 851 -10.53 -44.15 10.72
N ILE A 852 -10.55 -45.19 11.56
CA ILE A 852 -9.52 -46.24 11.55
C ILE A 852 -9.53 -47.02 10.23
N LEU A 853 -10.71 -47.33 9.69
CA LEU A 853 -10.86 -48.03 8.42
C LEU A 853 -10.19 -47.28 7.26
N HIS A 854 -10.24 -45.95 7.26
CA HIS A 854 -9.55 -45.10 6.28
C HIS A 854 -8.01 -45.13 6.38
N TYR A 855 -7.45 -45.58 7.51
CA TYR A 855 -6.00 -45.70 7.72
C TYR A 855 -5.53 -47.17 7.79
N ASP A 856 -6.18 -48.08 7.06
CA ASP A 856 -5.85 -49.53 6.99
C ASP A 856 -5.78 -50.25 8.35
N ASN A 857 -6.54 -49.80 9.35
CA ASN A 857 -6.41 -50.26 10.75
C ASN A 857 -5.04 -50.00 11.40
N LYS A 858 -4.24 -49.05 10.88
CA LYS A 858 -2.93 -48.64 11.40
C LYS A 858 -3.03 -47.24 12.00
N LEU A 859 -2.91 -47.13 13.32
CA LEU A 859 -3.00 -45.86 14.05
C LEU A 859 -1.68 -45.55 14.75
N SER A 860 -0.85 -44.64 14.21
CA SER A 860 0.34 -44.15 14.91
C SER A 860 0.00 -43.08 15.95
N TRP A 861 0.92 -42.76 16.86
CA TRP A 861 0.75 -41.64 17.79
C TRP A 861 0.58 -40.32 17.04
N GLN A 862 1.31 -40.11 15.94
CA GLN A 862 1.21 -38.90 15.13
C GLN A 862 -0.17 -38.77 14.47
N THR A 863 -0.69 -39.83 13.84
CA THR A 863 -2.02 -39.85 13.24
C THR A 863 -3.11 -39.63 14.30
N SER A 864 -3.03 -40.34 15.42
CA SER A 864 -3.96 -40.18 16.54
C SER A 864 -3.93 -38.77 17.16
N GLY A 865 -2.73 -38.17 17.25
CA GLY A 865 -2.52 -36.81 17.77
C GLY A 865 -3.00 -35.70 16.83
N SER A 866 -2.91 -35.90 15.51
CA SER A 866 -3.49 -35.00 14.49
C SER A 866 -5.01 -35.03 14.49
N LEU A 867 -5.60 -36.23 14.55
CA LEU A 867 -7.06 -36.43 14.63
C LEU A 867 -7.64 -36.10 16.02
N GLY A 868 -6.80 -36.10 17.06
CA GLY A 868 -7.22 -35.88 18.44
C GLY A 868 -8.04 -37.03 19.03
N ILE A 869 -7.97 -38.25 18.47
CA ILE A 869 -8.79 -39.42 18.85
C ILE A 869 -8.86 -39.62 20.37
N VAL A 870 -7.71 -39.70 21.04
CA VAL A 870 -7.64 -39.94 22.50
C VAL A 870 -8.13 -38.74 23.33
N ARG A 871 -8.30 -37.56 22.72
CA ARG A 871 -8.84 -36.37 23.37
C ARG A 871 -10.37 -36.38 23.38
N TRP A 872 -11.01 -36.89 22.32
CA TRP A 872 -12.47 -36.94 22.24
C TRP A 872 -13.11 -38.25 22.72
N LEU A 873 -12.42 -39.40 22.66
CA LEU A 873 -12.95 -40.66 23.20
C LEU A 873 -13.26 -40.56 24.71
N TYR A 874 -14.54 -40.73 25.07
CA TYR A 874 -15.07 -40.62 26.43
C TYR A 874 -15.09 -41.96 27.17
N GLU A 875 -15.33 -43.07 26.48
CA GLU A 875 -15.32 -44.40 27.10
C GLU A 875 -13.89 -44.91 27.35
N THR A 876 -13.66 -45.47 28.54
CA THR A 876 -12.35 -46.01 28.95
C THR A 876 -11.93 -47.18 28.08
N GLU A 877 -12.86 -48.05 27.66
CA GLU A 877 -12.59 -49.21 26.82
C GLU A 877 -12.19 -48.80 25.40
N ALA A 878 -12.93 -47.86 24.77
CA ALA A 878 -12.58 -47.31 23.46
C ALA A 878 -11.22 -46.58 23.49
N ARG A 879 -10.92 -45.80 24.55
CA ARG A 879 -9.58 -45.22 24.75
C ARG A 879 -8.49 -46.30 24.85
N ALA A 880 -8.76 -47.39 25.57
CA ALA A 880 -7.82 -48.49 25.72
C ALA A 880 -7.57 -49.23 24.39
N GLN A 881 -8.62 -49.46 23.59
CA GLN A 881 -8.53 -50.01 22.23
C GLN A 881 -7.68 -49.11 21.32
N ALA A 882 -7.90 -47.79 21.35
CA ALA A 882 -7.09 -46.83 20.59
C ALA A 882 -5.61 -46.86 21.01
N PHE A 883 -5.31 -46.91 22.31
CA PHE A 883 -3.95 -47.02 22.82
C PHE A 883 -3.28 -48.35 22.46
N GLU A 884 -4.04 -49.44 22.35
CA GLU A 884 -3.52 -50.74 21.93
C GLU A 884 -3.19 -50.78 20.44
N LEU A 885 -4.02 -50.18 19.58
CA LEU A 885 -3.71 -49.98 18.17
C LEU A 885 -2.45 -49.11 17.99
N ILE A 886 -2.29 -48.07 18.80
CA ILE A 886 -1.08 -47.24 18.81
C ILE A 886 0.14 -48.06 19.25
N ALA A 887 0.06 -48.80 20.35
CA ALA A 887 1.15 -49.68 20.79
C ALA A 887 1.58 -50.68 19.71
N GLN A 888 0.62 -51.26 19.00
CA GLN A 888 0.85 -52.19 17.89
C GLN A 888 1.45 -51.53 16.65
N SER A 889 1.04 -50.30 16.30
CA SER A 889 1.58 -49.55 15.17
C SER A 889 3.01 -49.07 15.46
N GLU A 890 3.25 -48.57 16.67
CA GLU A 890 4.55 -48.06 17.12
C GLU A 890 5.58 -49.19 17.28
N TYR A 891 5.17 -50.40 17.70
CA TYR A 891 6.04 -51.59 17.68
C TYR A 891 6.54 -51.92 16.27
N ARG A 892 5.63 -51.86 15.28
CA ARG A 892 5.90 -52.19 13.86
C ARG A 892 6.41 -50.99 13.04
N SER A 893 6.72 -49.86 13.67
CA SER A 893 7.18 -48.63 12.99
C SER A 893 8.56 -48.76 12.36
N LEU A 894 9.41 -49.63 12.92
CA LEU A 894 10.75 -49.94 12.43
C LEU A 894 10.81 -51.37 11.91
N GLN A 895 11.74 -51.64 11.00
CA GLN A 895 12.14 -52.98 10.61
C GLN A 895 13.63 -53.20 10.93
N PRO A 896 13.99 -54.16 11.80
CA PRO A 896 13.10 -55.03 12.58
C PRO A 896 12.28 -54.24 13.65
N PRO A 897 11.12 -54.76 14.10
CA PRO A 897 10.29 -54.14 15.12
C PRO A 897 11.04 -53.77 16.41
N ASP A 898 10.60 -52.72 17.12
CA ASP A 898 11.24 -52.27 18.35
C ASP A 898 10.24 -52.24 19.53
N PRO A 899 10.40 -53.09 20.57
CA PRO A 899 9.55 -53.06 21.76
C PRO A 899 9.72 -51.79 22.61
N VAL A 900 10.80 -51.02 22.46
CA VAL A 900 11.01 -49.74 23.18
C VAL A 900 9.91 -48.73 22.82
N ASN A 901 9.60 -48.59 21.52
CA ASN A 901 8.61 -47.62 21.03
C ASN A 901 7.19 -47.90 21.57
N ALA A 902 6.82 -49.17 21.70
CA ALA A 902 5.53 -49.59 22.25
C ALA A 902 5.47 -49.63 23.79
N THR A 903 6.61 -49.53 24.49
CA THR A 903 6.70 -49.72 25.94
C THR A 903 5.82 -48.74 26.72
N LEU A 904 5.80 -47.45 26.35
CA LEU A 904 4.97 -46.45 27.02
C LEU A 904 3.47 -46.79 26.95
N PHE A 905 2.99 -47.18 25.77
CA PHE A 905 1.57 -47.42 25.53
C PHE A 905 1.08 -48.70 26.21
N TYR A 906 1.83 -49.81 26.14
CA TYR A 906 1.46 -51.04 26.85
C TYR A 906 1.50 -50.89 28.37
N LEU A 907 2.42 -50.08 28.92
CA LEU A 907 2.46 -49.80 30.36
C LEU A 907 1.37 -48.82 30.80
N ALA A 908 0.98 -47.86 29.96
CA ALA A 908 -0.22 -47.03 30.18
C ALA A 908 -1.50 -47.88 30.26
N LEU A 909 -1.59 -48.97 29.48
CA LEU A 909 -2.67 -49.96 29.55
C LEU A 909 -2.52 -51.00 30.67
N ARG A 910 -1.49 -50.90 31.52
CA ARG A 910 -1.09 -51.92 32.52
C ARG A 910 -0.82 -53.32 31.93
N LYS A 911 -0.70 -53.47 30.60
CA LYS A 911 -0.44 -54.74 29.85
C LYS A 911 1.04 -55.16 29.87
N LYS A 912 1.63 -55.22 31.07
CA LYS A 912 3.03 -55.60 31.30
C LYS A 912 3.40 -56.98 30.71
N GLN A 913 2.49 -57.96 30.76
CA GLN A 913 2.74 -59.31 30.25
C GLN A 913 2.89 -59.34 28.72
N THR A 914 2.08 -58.56 28.00
CA THR A 914 2.21 -58.37 26.54
C THR A 914 3.57 -57.79 26.19
N LEU A 915 4.01 -56.77 26.93
CA LEU A 915 5.34 -56.18 26.75
C LEU A 915 6.47 -57.21 27.00
N LEU A 916 6.37 -58.03 28.05
CA LEU A 916 7.34 -59.10 28.33
C LEU A 916 7.40 -60.13 27.18
N ALA A 917 6.26 -60.46 26.57
CA ALA A 917 6.20 -61.33 25.41
C ALA A 917 6.86 -60.72 24.16
N LEU A 918 6.70 -59.41 23.91
CA LEU A 918 7.39 -58.70 22.82
C LEU A 918 8.90 -58.69 23.04
N TRP A 919 9.37 -58.39 24.26
CA TRP A 919 10.78 -58.47 24.62
C TRP A 919 11.35 -59.89 24.49
N ARG A 920 10.56 -60.96 24.68
CA ARG A 920 11.00 -62.34 24.42
C ARG A 920 11.30 -62.60 22.94
N ILE A 921 10.62 -61.90 22.02
CA ILE A 921 10.77 -62.06 20.56
C ILE A 921 11.96 -61.22 20.03
N ALA A 922 12.23 -60.06 20.64
CA ALA A 922 13.26 -59.11 20.19
C ALA A 922 14.72 -59.55 20.48
N THR A 923 15.13 -60.72 19.99
CA THR A 923 16.47 -61.32 20.21
C THR A 923 17.63 -60.51 19.62
N TRP A 924 17.35 -59.61 18.68
CA TRP A 924 18.32 -58.67 18.09
C TRP A 924 18.60 -57.45 18.98
N HIS A 925 17.74 -57.14 19.96
CA HIS A 925 17.86 -55.91 20.73
C HIS A 925 18.86 -56.07 21.90
N LYS A 926 19.88 -55.21 21.97
CA LYS A 926 20.95 -55.29 22.99
C LYS A 926 20.42 -55.33 24.43
N GLU A 927 19.32 -54.61 24.68
CA GLU A 927 18.70 -54.44 26.00
C GLU A 927 17.68 -55.56 26.35
N GLN A 928 17.63 -56.65 25.56
CA GLN A 928 16.58 -57.67 25.64
C GLN A 928 16.62 -58.50 26.93
N ARG A 929 17.71 -59.25 27.17
CA ARG A 929 17.87 -60.17 28.31
C ARG A 929 17.61 -59.49 29.65
N THR A 930 17.84 -58.19 29.68
CA THR A 930 18.00 -57.38 30.89
C THR A 930 16.69 -56.69 31.21
N THR A 931 16.08 -56.02 30.22
CA THR A 931 14.69 -55.56 30.32
C THR A 931 13.73 -56.72 30.59
N MET A 932 13.92 -57.88 29.96
CA MET A 932 13.11 -59.08 30.23
C MET A 932 13.26 -59.58 31.67
N ASN A 933 14.48 -59.62 32.22
CA ASN A 933 14.69 -60.01 33.62
C ASN A 933 14.14 -58.97 34.61
N PHE A 934 14.08 -57.68 34.23
CA PHE A 934 13.37 -56.68 35.03
C PHE A 934 11.86 -56.93 35.04
N LEU A 935 11.27 -57.10 33.86
CA LEU A 935 9.83 -57.28 33.68
C LEU A 935 9.31 -58.59 34.29
N LYS A 936 10.17 -59.56 34.62
CA LYS A 936 9.79 -60.75 35.42
C LYS A 936 9.48 -60.43 36.90
N ARG A 937 10.03 -59.36 37.47
CA ARG A 937 9.79 -58.97 38.87
C ARG A 937 8.32 -58.61 39.10
N ASP A 938 7.82 -58.81 40.32
CA ASP A 938 6.49 -58.33 40.69
C ASP A 938 6.55 -56.86 41.12
N PHE A 939 5.82 -55.99 40.42
CA PHE A 939 5.76 -54.54 40.68
C PHE A 939 4.57 -54.14 41.56
N THR A 940 3.83 -55.10 42.11
CA THR A 940 2.97 -54.84 43.27
C THR A 940 3.81 -54.55 44.52
N LEU A 941 5.03 -55.12 44.61
CA LEU A 941 5.94 -54.98 45.75
C LEU A 941 6.69 -53.62 45.73
N PRO A 942 6.88 -52.98 46.91
CA PRO A 942 7.48 -51.64 47.01
C PRO A 942 8.95 -51.60 46.59
N GLU A 943 9.70 -52.69 46.78
CA GLU A 943 11.10 -52.80 46.37
C GLU A 943 11.26 -52.71 44.84
N ALA A 944 10.40 -53.43 44.10
CA ALA A 944 10.40 -53.43 42.65
C ALA A 944 9.95 -52.08 42.07
N ARG A 945 8.95 -51.43 42.68
CA ARG A 945 8.55 -50.05 42.34
C ARG A 945 9.70 -49.06 42.57
N THR A 946 10.40 -49.18 43.70
CA THR A 946 11.57 -48.34 44.01
C THR A 946 12.71 -48.55 43.00
N ALA A 947 12.95 -49.80 42.58
CA ALA A 947 13.90 -50.11 41.51
C ALA A 947 13.46 -49.52 40.15
N ALA A 948 12.16 -49.56 39.81
CA ALA A 948 11.64 -48.95 38.59
C ALA A 948 11.80 -47.43 38.61
N LYS A 949 11.53 -46.77 39.74
CA LYS A 949 11.73 -45.33 39.91
C LYS A 949 13.21 -44.92 39.82
N LYS A 950 14.14 -45.69 40.40
CA LYS A 950 15.59 -45.48 40.21
C LYS A 950 16.00 -45.61 38.74
N ASN A 951 15.51 -46.64 38.04
CA ASN A 951 15.77 -46.82 36.61
C ASN A 951 15.18 -45.67 35.76
N ALA A 952 14.01 -45.14 36.12
CA ALA A 952 13.40 -44.00 35.44
C ALA A 952 14.29 -42.74 35.52
N TYR A 953 14.81 -42.41 36.72
CA TYR A 953 15.76 -41.29 36.87
C TYR A 953 17.08 -41.53 36.11
N ALA A 954 17.60 -42.76 36.08
CA ALA A 954 18.78 -43.10 35.27
C ALA A 954 18.54 -42.90 33.77
N LEU A 955 17.34 -43.24 33.27
CA LEU A 955 16.93 -43.01 31.89
C LEU A 955 16.74 -41.52 31.56
N MET A 956 16.30 -40.70 32.52
CA MET A 956 16.32 -39.23 32.37
C MET A 956 17.74 -38.70 32.22
N GLY A 957 18.70 -39.20 33.00
CA GLY A 957 20.12 -38.87 32.86
C GLY A 957 20.68 -39.23 31.47
N LYS A 958 20.23 -40.34 30.88
CA LYS A 958 20.53 -40.72 29.48
C LYS A 958 19.66 -40.02 28.42
N ARG A 959 18.89 -38.98 28.79
CA ARG A 959 17.96 -38.22 27.93
C ARG A 959 16.88 -39.05 27.21
N ARG A 960 16.61 -40.29 27.65
CA ARG A 960 15.58 -41.17 27.07
C ARG A 960 14.21 -40.93 27.73
N PHE A 961 13.71 -39.70 27.65
CA PHE A 961 12.57 -39.21 28.46
C PHE A 961 11.27 -40.01 28.27
N ARG A 962 10.90 -40.37 27.04
CA ARG A 962 9.68 -41.16 26.73
C ARG A 962 9.73 -42.57 27.36
N TYR A 963 10.91 -43.16 27.43
CA TYR A 963 11.14 -44.47 28.06
C TYR A 963 11.21 -44.33 29.59
N ALA A 964 11.81 -43.26 30.12
CA ALA A 964 11.77 -42.93 31.55
C ALA A 964 10.33 -42.77 32.07
N ALA A 965 9.46 -42.06 31.34
CA ALA A 965 8.04 -41.93 31.66
C ALA A 965 7.34 -43.30 31.77
N ALA A 966 7.66 -44.24 30.88
CA ALA A 966 7.14 -45.60 30.94
C ALA A 966 7.61 -46.38 32.19
N PHE A 967 8.84 -46.15 32.65
CA PHE A 967 9.34 -46.74 33.91
C PHE A 967 8.72 -46.10 35.15
N PHE A 968 8.33 -44.82 35.11
CA PHE A 968 7.50 -44.22 36.17
C PHE A 968 6.10 -44.85 36.22
N LEU A 969 5.47 -45.14 35.07
CA LEU A 969 4.21 -45.93 35.04
C LEU A 969 4.38 -47.37 35.55
N LEU A 970 5.54 -48.00 35.33
CA LEU A 970 5.88 -49.30 35.90
C LEU A 970 6.09 -49.25 37.42
N ALA A 971 6.48 -48.09 37.95
CA ALA A 971 6.61 -47.82 39.38
C ALA A 971 5.29 -47.42 40.07
N ASP A 972 4.17 -47.34 39.32
CA ASP A 972 2.86 -46.84 39.78
C ASP A 972 2.91 -45.34 40.20
N ASP A 973 3.74 -44.56 39.51
CA ASP A 973 3.95 -43.12 39.71
C ASP A 973 3.55 -42.30 38.45
N PRO A 974 2.23 -42.11 38.20
CA PRO A 974 1.75 -41.41 37.02
C PRO A 974 2.03 -39.90 37.05
N ALA A 975 2.17 -39.29 38.24
CA ALA A 975 2.50 -37.87 38.37
C ALA A 975 3.90 -37.56 37.83
N SER A 976 4.90 -38.38 38.17
CA SER A 976 6.24 -38.24 37.60
C SER A 976 6.25 -38.54 36.10
N ALA A 977 5.50 -39.55 35.64
CA ALA A 977 5.39 -39.90 34.23
C ALA A 977 4.81 -38.75 33.38
N THR A 978 3.68 -38.18 33.78
CA THR A 978 3.00 -37.07 33.09
C THR A 978 3.83 -35.79 33.12
N SER A 979 4.48 -35.48 34.24
CA SER A 979 5.40 -34.35 34.35
C SER A 979 6.61 -34.47 33.39
N VAL A 980 7.17 -35.68 33.22
CA VAL A 980 8.26 -35.90 32.25
C VAL A 980 7.77 -35.76 30.81
N LEU A 981 6.57 -36.28 30.49
CA LEU A 981 6.00 -36.14 29.14
C LEU A 981 5.67 -34.68 28.79
N ALA A 982 5.02 -33.95 29.70
CA ALA A 982 4.65 -32.54 29.46
C ALA A 982 5.85 -31.58 29.53
N GLY A 983 6.87 -31.90 30.33
CA GLY A 983 8.02 -31.01 30.58
C GLY A 983 9.28 -31.32 29.78
N GLN A 984 9.68 -32.59 29.67
CA GLN A 984 10.95 -32.99 29.03
C GLN A 984 10.77 -33.56 27.61
N CYS A 985 9.61 -34.14 27.31
CA CYS A 985 9.24 -34.49 25.93
C CYS A 985 8.48 -33.36 25.21
N GLU A 986 8.07 -32.32 25.93
CA GLU A 986 7.21 -31.20 25.48
C GLU A 986 5.84 -31.63 24.86
N ASP A 987 5.48 -32.92 24.95
CA ASP A 987 4.26 -33.51 24.40
C ASP A 987 3.15 -33.53 25.47
N VAL A 988 2.61 -32.33 25.75
CA VAL A 988 1.45 -32.14 26.64
C VAL A 988 0.24 -32.99 26.20
N PRO A 989 -0.10 -33.13 24.89
CA PRO A 989 -1.15 -34.05 24.45
C PRO A 989 -0.91 -35.51 24.84
N LEU A 990 0.33 -36.01 24.77
CA LEU A 990 0.67 -37.36 25.22
C LEU A 990 0.60 -37.50 26.74
N ALA A 991 1.03 -36.49 27.48
CA ALA A 991 0.90 -36.47 28.94
C ALA A 991 -0.57 -36.60 29.37
N VAL A 992 -1.48 -35.82 28.75
CA VAL A 992 -2.92 -35.91 29.00
C VAL A 992 -3.48 -37.27 28.57
N ALA A 993 -3.11 -37.77 27.38
CA ALA A 993 -3.58 -39.07 26.89
C ALA A 993 -3.16 -40.22 27.84
N VAL A 994 -1.92 -40.22 28.33
CA VAL A 994 -1.42 -41.20 29.31
C VAL A 994 -2.14 -41.07 30.65
N ALA A 995 -2.38 -39.84 31.14
CA ALA A 995 -3.15 -39.61 32.37
C ALA A 995 -4.57 -40.20 32.27
N ARG A 996 -5.31 -39.87 31.21
CA ARG A 996 -6.69 -40.34 30.95
C ARG A 996 -6.82 -41.87 30.79
N VAL A 997 -5.77 -42.54 30.31
CA VAL A 997 -5.75 -44.01 30.12
C VAL A 997 -5.29 -44.75 31.38
N TYR A 998 -4.29 -44.24 32.10
CA TYR A 998 -3.69 -44.95 33.24
C TYR A 998 -4.38 -44.67 34.58
N CYS A 999 -4.88 -43.44 34.76
CA CYS A 999 -5.53 -42.97 35.99
C CYS A 999 -7.06 -42.90 35.86
N GLY A 1000 -7.54 -42.53 34.67
CA GLY A 1000 -8.94 -42.20 34.42
C GLY A 1000 -9.23 -40.70 34.46
N ASP A 1001 -10.38 -40.31 33.94
CA ASP A 1001 -10.85 -38.91 33.91
C ASP A 1001 -11.26 -38.45 35.32
N GLY A 1002 -11.15 -37.15 35.62
CA GLY A 1002 -11.44 -36.58 36.95
C GLY A 1002 -10.43 -36.92 38.06
N THR A 1003 -9.27 -37.51 37.74
CA THR A 1003 -8.22 -37.79 38.74
C THR A 1003 -7.35 -36.57 39.03
N PRO A 1004 -6.83 -36.38 40.27
CA PRO A 1004 -6.08 -35.18 40.64
C PRO A 1004 -4.84 -34.96 39.76
N VAL A 1005 -4.15 -36.03 39.35
CA VAL A 1005 -2.99 -35.95 38.43
C VAL A 1005 -3.37 -35.36 37.06
N LEU A 1006 -4.60 -35.60 36.57
CA LEU A 1006 -5.11 -35.00 35.35
C LEU A 1006 -5.56 -33.55 35.57
N CYS A 1007 -6.24 -33.26 36.69
CA CYS A 1007 -6.66 -31.91 37.06
C CYS A 1007 -5.46 -30.98 37.22
N ASP A 1008 -4.45 -31.37 38.01
CA ASP A 1008 -3.19 -30.64 38.20
C ASP A 1008 -2.51 -30.32 36.86
N LEU A 1009 -2.51 -31.28 35.91
CA LEU A 1009 -1.92 -31.10 34.58
C LEU A 1009 -2.73 -30.11 33.72
N LEU A 1010 -4.06 -30.16 33.79
CA LEU A 1010 -4.95 -29.27 33.05
C LEU A 1010 -4.87 -27.83 33.61
N GLU A 1011 -4.97 -27.67 34.93
CA GLU A 1011 -4.93 -26.38 35.62
C GLU A 1011 -3.55 -25.71 35.56
N SER A 1012 -2.45 -26.45 35.75
CA SER A 1012 -1.11 -25.85 35.75
C SER A 1012 -0.53 -25.56 34.36
N ARG A 1013 -1.00 -26.24 33.30
CA ARG A 1013 -0.41 -26.12 31.95
C ARG A 1013 -1.38 -25.73 30.85
N LEU A 1014 -2.60 -26.25 30.82
CA LEU A 1014 -3.50 -26.09 29.67
C LEU A 1014 -4.48 -24.93 29.82
N LEU A 1015 -5.20 -24.81 30.94
CA LEU A 1015 -6.14 -23.71 31.17
C LEU A 1015 -5.48 -22.31 31.08
N PRO A 1016 -4.29 -22.04 31.67
CA PRO A 1016 -3.63 -20.73 31.56
C PRO A 1016 -3.22 -20.41 30.12
N ARG A 1017 -2.71 -21.41 29.38
CA ARG A 1017 -2.34 -21.27 27.96
C ARG A 1017 -3.57 -21.07 27.06
N ALA A 1018 -4.70 -21.69 27.41
CA ALA A 1018 -5.95 -21.56 26.67
C ALA A 1018 -6.58 -20.18 26.89
N ARG A 1019 -6.60 -19.66 28.13
CA ARG A 1019 -7.04 -18.29 28.43
C ARG A 1019 -6.13 -17.24 27.77
N GLN A 1020 -4.81 -17.39 27.85
CA GLN A 1020 -3.86 -16.49 27.17
C GLN A 1020 -4.06 -16.43 25.64
N LYS A 1021 -4.57 -17.50 25.03
CA LYS A 1021 -4.88 -17.58 23.59
C LYS A 1021 -6.36 -17.35 23.25
N SER A 1022 -7.20 -17.06 24.25
CA SER A 1022 -8.67 -16.98 24.12
C SER A 1022 -9.30 -18.21 23.43
N ASP A 1023 -8.72 -19.41 23.58
CA ASP A 1023 -9.21 -20.64 22.94
C ASP A 1023 -10.42 -21.21 23.70
N ARG A 1024 -11.61 -20.69 23.39
CA ARG A 1024 -12.90 -21.08 23.98
C ARG A 1024 -13.17 -22.59 23.87
N TRP A 1025 -12.75 -23.23 22.78
CA TRP A 1025 -13.01 -24.64 22.54
C TRP A 1025 -12.14 -25.53 23.43
N LEU A 1026 -10.85 -25.19 23.59
CA LEU A 1026 -9.96 -25.85 24.53
C LEU A 1026 -10.41 -25.62 25.99
N LEU A 1027 -10.85 -24.41 26.34
CA LEU A 1027 -11.39 -24.12 27.68
C LEU A 1027 -12.63 -24.96 27.98
N SER A 1028 -13.62 -24.97 27.09
CA SER A 1028 -14.84 -25.78 27.23
C SER A 1028 -14.53 -27.28 27.36
N TRP A 1029 -13.60 -27.81 26.54
CA TRP A 1029 -13.21 -29.23 26.62
C TRP A 1029 -12.45 -29.56 27.91
N ALA A 1030 -11.52 -28.72 28.35
CA ALA A 1030 -10.77 -28.93 29.59
C ALA A 1030 -11.67 -28.82 30.83
N GLN A 1031 -12.58 -27.83 30.85
CA GLN A 1031 -13.61 -27.71 31.88
C GLN A 1031 -14.54 -28.93 31.91
N SER A 1032 -14.90 -29.49 30.74
CA SER A 1032 -15.70 -30.73 30.66
C SER A 1032 -14.99 -31.99 31.17
N LEU A 1033 -13.68 -31.94 31.41
CA LEU A 1033 -12.87 -33.04 31.95
C LEU A 1033 -12.57 -32.90 33.46
N VAL A 1034 -12.68 -31.69 34.02
CA VAL A 1034 -12.38 -31.39 35.43
C VAL A 1034 -13.65 -31.09 36.24
N HIS A 1035 -14.61 -30.41 35.62
CA HIS A 1035 -15.82 -29.87 36.24
C HIS A 1035 -17.09 -30.33 35.49
N ASP A 1036 -18.24 -29.76 35.84
CA ASP A 1036 -19.53 -30.06 35.23
C ASP A 1036 -19.73 -29.34 33.88
N LYS A 1037 -20.66 -29.85 33.08
CA LYS A 1037 -21.08 -29.34 31.75
C LYS A 1037 -21.48 -27.86 31.79
N GLU A 1038 -22.00 -27.38 32.91
CA GLU A 1038 -22.35 -25.97 33.08
C GLU A 1038 -21.12 -25.04 33.05
N ALA A 1039 -20.00 -25.45 33.64
CA ALA A 1039 -18.75 -24.68 33.62
C ALA A 1039 -18.18 -24.62 32.20
N ALA A 1040 -18.22 -25.74 31.49
CA ALA A 1040 -17.86 -25.81 30.08
C ALA A 1040 -18.75 -24.94 29.18
N ALA A 1041 -20.06 -24.88 29.45
CA ALA A 1041 -20.97 -24.00 28.73
C ALA A 1041 -20.63 -22.52 28.94
N ILE A 1042 -20.31 -22.09 30.17
CA ILE A 1042 -20.01 -20.68 30.47
C ILE A 1042 -18.83 -20.20 29.63
N GLU A 1043 -17.71 -20.92 29.60
CA GLU A 1043 -16.47 -20.46 28.93
C GLU A 1043 -16.62 -20.32 27.39
N LEU A 1044 -17.64 -20.95 26.78
CA LEU A 1044 -17.97 -20.74 25.36
C LEU A 1044 -18.56 -19.36 25.05
N VAL A 1045 -19.23 -18.72 26.02
CA VAL A 1045 -20.02 -17.49 25.84
C VAL A 1045 -19.53 -16.32 26.69
N GLN A 1046 -18.90 -16.60 27.83
CA GLN A 1046 -18.41 -15.59 28.77
C GLN A 1046 -17.46 -14.61 28.05
N PRO A 1047 -17.61 -13.29 28.23
CA PRO A 1047 -16.60 -12.35 27.79
C PRO A 1047 -15.31 -12.56 28.62
N PHE A 1048 -14.16 -12.73 27.96
CA PHE A 1048 -12.89 -12.74 28.67
C PHE A 1048 -12.67 -11.38 29.37
N ASP A 1049 -12.52 -11.40 30.69
CA ASP A 1049 -12.44 -10.22 31.57
C ASP A 1049 -11.21 -9.33 31.31
N ASP A 1050 -10.18 -9.85 30.65
CA ASP A 1050 -9.01 -9.07 30.25
C ASP A 1050 -9.40 -7.96 29.25
N ASP A 1051 -8.92 -6.72 29.47
CA ASP A 1051 -9.05 -5.58 28.55
C ASP A 1051 -8.25 -5.76 27.23
N GLY A 1052 -7.73 -6.97 27.04
CA GLY A 1052 -7.05 -7.53 25.87
C GLY A 1052 -7.51 -7.05 24.52
N ILE A 1053 -6.52 -6.65 23.72
CA ILE A 1053 -6.55 -6.73 22.26
C ILE A 1053 -6.94 -8.17 21.86
N LYS A 1054 -7.99 -8.32 21.03
CA LYS A 1054 -8.53 -9.62 20.61
C LYS A 1054 -8.73 -9.68 19.10
N ASP A 1055 -8.43 -10.84 18.52
CA ASP A 1055 -8.71 -11.16 17.12
C ASP A 1055 -10.14 -11.69 16.98
N TRP A 1056 -10.84 -11.31 15.92
CA TRP A 1056 -12.22 -11.74 15.68
C TRP A 1056 -12.37 -13.28 15.54
N GLN A 1057 -11.30 -13.96 15.11
CA GLN A 1057 -11.25 -15.44 14.98
C GLN A 1057 -11.43 -16.18 16.31
N GLN A 1058 -11.23 -15.51 17.45
CA GLN A 1058 -11.37 -16.09 18.79
C GLN A 1058 -12.85 -16.33 19.18
N ASP A 1059 -13.77 -15.54 18.62
CA ASP A 1059 -15.20 -15.60 18.90
C ASP A 1059 -15.98 -16.29 17.75
N ASP A 1060 -15.66 -17.56 17.51
CA ASP A 1060 -16.31 -18.38 16.47
C ASP A 1060 -17.83 -18.53 16.70
N PRO A 1061 -18.69 -18.08 15.77
CA PRO A 1061 -20.15 -18.25 15.85
C PRO A 1061 -20.64 -19.68 16.11
N ALA A 1062 -19.87 -20.71 15.71
CA ALA A 1062 -20.22 -22.11 15.94
C ALA A 1062 -20.21 -22.53 17.42
N THR A 1063 -19.56 -21.76 18.31
CA THR A 1063 -19.60 -21.98 19.78
C THR A 1063 -21.03 -21.99 20.33
N LEU A 1064 -21.94 -21.20 19.74
CA LEU A 1064 -23.38 -21.17 20.08
C LEU A 1064 -24.07 -22.53 19.90
N ILE A 1065 -23.60 -23.36 18.96
CA ILE A 1065 -24.15 -24.70 18.71
C ILE A 1065 -23.89 -25.60 19.92
N LEU A 1066 -22.65 -25.62 20.41
CA LEU A 1066 -22.27 -26.44 21.57
C LEU A 1066 -22.83 -25.86 22.87
N TYR A 1067 -22.80 -24.54 23.03
CA TYR A 1067 -23.43 -23.86 24.17
C TYR A 1067 -24.91 -24.22 24.30
N LYS A 1068 -25.68 -24.23 23.19
CA LYS A 1068 -27.10 -24.63 23.19
C LYS A 1068 -27.33 -26.07 23.66
N GLN A 1069 -26.33 -26.94 23.53
CA GLN A 1069 -26.38 -28.35 23.99
C GLN A 1069 -25.94 -28.53 25.45
N LEU A 1070 -25.09 -27.64 25.98
CA LEU A 1070 -24.51 -27.74 27.33
C LEU A 1070 -25.16 -26.82 28.37
N ARG A 1071 -25.86 -25.75 27.96
CA ARG A 1071 -26.46 -24.77 28.88
C ARG A 1071 -27.62 -25.36 29.70
N ASN A 1072 -27.66 -25.00 30.98
CA ASN A 1072 -28.84 -25.13 31.84
C ASN A 1072 -29.36 -23.73 32.18
N GLY A 1073 -30.61 -23.43 31.80
CA GLY A 1073 -31.25 -22.12 31.98
C GLY A 1073 -30.77 -21.03 31.01
N GLU A 1074 -31.24 -19.80 31.23
CA GLU A 1074 -30.87 -18.58 30.50
C GLU A 1074 -29.77 -17.81 31.24
N LYS A 1075 -28.81 -17.22 30.52
CA LYS A 1075 -27.77 -16.35 31.11
C LYS A 1075 -27.70 -15.02 30.36
N LYS A 1076 -27.52 -13.91 31.08
CA LYS A 1076 -27.53 -12.54 30.51
C LYS A 1076 -26.47 -12.31 29.41
N GLU A 1077 -25.36 -13.02 29.48
CA GLU A 1077 -24.25 -12.95 28.51
C GLU A 1077 -24.62 -13.55 27.14
N GLU A 1078 -25.62 -14.44 27.08
CA GLU A 1078 -26.06 -15.16 25.89
C GLU A 1078 -26.51 -14.20 24.77
N LEU A 1079 -27.38 -13.23 25.10
CA LEU A 1079 -27.88 -12.24 24.15
C LEU A 1079 -26.74 -11.40 23.54
N MET A 1080 -25.78 -10.98 24.38
CA MET A 1080 -24.64 -10.18 23.93
C MET A 1080 -23.75 -10.96 22.97
N TYR A 1081 -23.53 -12.25 23.24
CA TYR A 1081 -22.72 -13.11 22.37
C TYR A 1081 -23.45 -13.47 21.07
N VAL A 1082 -24.76 -13.72 21.09
CA VAL A 1082 -25.57 -13.91 19.87
C VAL A 1082 -25.49 -12.67 18.97
N LEU A 1083 -25.65 -11.46 19.53
CA LEU A 1083 -25.47 -10.21 18.78
C LEU A 1083 -24.05 -10.03 18.23
N LYS A 1084 -23.03 -10.56 18.91
CA LYS A 1084 -21.64 -10.55 18.43
C LYS A 1084 -21.46 -11.51 17.24
N ALA A 1085 -21.94 -12.75 17.37
CA ALA A 1085 -21.89 -13.77 16.33
C ALA A 1085 -22.61 -13.33 15.04
N LEU A 1086 -23.78 -12.69 15.15
CA LEU A 1086 -24.51 -12.14 14.02
C LEU A 1086 -23.70 -11.10 13.22
N ARG A 1087 -22.97 -10.21 13.90
CA ARG A 1087 -22.11 -9.19 13.26
C ARG A 1087 -20.90 -9.82 12.59
N ILE A 1088 -20.25 -10.81 13.23
CA ILE A 1088 -19.14 -11.55 12.63
C ILE A 1088 -19.59 -12.23 11.34
N LEU A 1089 -20.74 -12.91 11.34
CA LEU A 1089 -21.28 -13.55 10.13
C LEU A 1089 -21.55 -12.53 9.01
N GLN A 1090 -22.12 -11.36 9.33
CA GLN A 1090 -22.28 -10.28 8.35
C GLN A 1090 -20.93 -9.78 7.79
N LYS A 1091 -19.90 -9.61 8.65
CA LYS A 1091 -18.55 -9.20 8.25
C LYS A 1091 -17.79 -10.28 7.46
N MET A 1092 -18.15 -11.55 7.61
CA MET A 1092 -17.69 -12.67 6.77
C MET A 1092 -18.46 -12.79 5.44
N GLY A 1093 -19.45 -11.91 5.18
CA GLY A 1093 -20.33 -11.97 4.00
C GLY A 1093 -21.40 -13.07 4.08
N LEU A 1094 -21.56 -13.74 5.22
CA LEU A 1094 -22.48 -14.84 5.48
C LEU A 1094 -23.85 -14.34 5.98
N VAL A 1095 -24.53 -13.51 5.17
CA VAL A 1095 -25.77 -12.84 5.57
C VAL A 1095 -26.92 -13.82 5.80
N ILE A 1096 -27.17 -14.78 4.89
CA ILE A 1096 -28.25 -15.76 5.05
C ILE A 1096 -28.04 -16.64 6.30
N PRO A 1097 -26.84 -17.18 6.59
CA PRO A 1097 -26.54 -17.78 7.88
C PRO A 1097 -26.80 -16.89 9.10
N ALA A 1098 -26.48 -15.59 9.03
CA ALA A 1098 -26.80 -14.66 10.13
C ALA A 1098 -28.32 -14.52 10.32
N MET A 1099 -29.09 -14.41 9.24
CA MET A 1099 -30.56 -14.35 9.31
C MET A 1099 -31.16 -15.63 9.87
N GLN A 1100 -30.66 -16.79 9.45
CA GLN A 1100 -31.08 -18.08 9.99
C GLN A 1100 -30.78 -18.19 11.50
N LEU A 1101 -29.60 -17.72 11.93
CA LEU A 1101 -29.25 -17.66 13.35
C LEU A 1101 -30.25 -16.78 14.12
N ALA A 1102 -30.52 -15.56 13.62
CA ALA A 1102 -31.49 -14.66 14.25
C ALA A 1102 -32.90 -15.25 14.33
N ALA A 1103 -33.36 -15.96 13.29
CA ALA A 1103 -34.70 -16.55 13.22
C ALA A 1103 -34.87 -17.85 14.05
N ARG A 1104 -33.83 -18.70 14.13
CA ARG A 1104 -33.91 -20.04 14.74
C ARG A 1104 -33.26 -20.15 16.12
N TYR A 1105 -32.56 -19.12 16.60
CA TYR A 1105 -31.98 -19.16 17.93
C TYR A 1105 -33.06 -19.03 19.00
N SER A 1106 -33.14 -20.04 19.87
CA SER A 1106 -34.03 -20.03 21.02
C SER A 1106 -33.21 -19.82 22.29
N PHE A 1107 -33.55 -18.79 23.06
CA PHE A 1107 -32.95 -18.53 24.37
C PHE A 1107 -33.33 -19.62 25.39
N GLY A 1108 -32.55 -19.75 26.46
CA GLY A 1108 -32.93 -20.61 27.58
C GLY A 1108 -34.28 -20.19 28.16
N LYS A 1109 -35.09 -21.14 28.66
CA LYS A 1109 -36.23 -20.80 29.52
C LYS A 1109 -35.72 -20.70 30.96
N PRO A 1110 -36.16 -19.71 31.76
CA PRO A 1110 -35.89 -19.72 33.19
C PRO A 1110 -36.49 -20.98 33.84
N PRO A 1111 -35.86 -21.55 34.88
CA PRO A 1111 -36.37 -22.74 35.55
C PRO A 1111 -37.77 -22.47 36.10
N ALA A 1112 -38.70 -23.39 35.84
CA ALA A 1112 -40.09 -23.24 36.24
C ALA A 1112 -40.20 -23.22 37.78
N VAL A 1113 -40.62 -22.07 38.33
CA VAL A 1113 -40.96 -21.96 39.75
C VAL A 1113 -42.17 -22.87 40.00
N SER A 1114 -42.00 -23.85 40.87
CA SER A 1114 -43.05 -24.80 41.24
C SER A 1114 -44.22 -24.07 41.90
N SER A 1115 -45.40 -24.24 41.33
CA SER A 1115 -46.64 -23.63 41.80
C SER A 1115 -47.07 -24.16 43.17
N ALA A 1116 -47.13 -23.27 44.17
CA ALA A 1116 -47.75 -23.55 45.46
C ALA A 1116 -48.52 -22.33 46.00
N THR A 1117 -49.86 -22.43 45.95
CA THR A 1117 -50.79 -21.95 46.98
C THR A 1117 -51.09 -20.43 47.11
N VAL A 1118 -52.24 -20.01 46.51
CA VAL A 1118 -53.35 -19.19 47.10
C VAL A 1118 -52.99 -17.79 47.68
N MET A 1119 -53.64 -16.67 47.32
CA MET A 1119 -55.09 -16.39 47.33
C MET A 1119 -55.50 -15.18 46.44
N GLN A 1120 -56.77 -15.11 46.02
CA GLN A 1120 -57.36 -13.96 45.28
C GLN A 1120 -57.62 -12.73 46.18
N PRO A 1121 -58.02 -11.58 45.60
CA PRO A 1121 -59.47 -11.30 45.63
C PRO A 1121 -60.08 -10.86 44.28
N SER A 1122 -61.42 -10.85 44.26
CA SER A 1122 -62.32 -10.84 43.10
C SER A 1122 -63.07 -9.52 42.88
N LYS A 1123 -63.53 -9.31 41.61
CA LYS A 1123 -64.79 -8.68 41.09
C LYS A 1123 -64.50 -8.04 39.71
N ILE A 1124 -65.13 -8.40 38.58
CA ILE A 1124 -66.58 -8.38 38.21
C ILE A 1124 -67.11 -6.93 38.34
N GLU A 1125 -67.54 -6.17 37.33
CA GLU A 1125 -68.26 -6.37 36.03
C GLU A 1125 -67.59 -5.51 34.92
N ALA A 1126 -67.95 -5.46 33.61
CA ALA A 1126 -68.55 -6.31 32.56
C ALA A 1126 -68.36 -5.53 31.20
N ASN A 1127 -68.81 -5.88 29.97
CA ASN A 1127 -69.62 -6.96 29.39
C ASN A 1127 -69.36 -7.07 27.86
N GLY A 1128 -69.81 -8.14 27.18
CA GLY A 1128 -70.14 -8.16 25.73
C GLY A 1128 -69.08 -8.63 24.71
N ALA A 1129 -69.42 -9.67 23.93
CA ALA A 1129 -68.66 -10.20 22.77
C ALA A 1129 -68.91 -9.35 21.48
N SER A 1130 -68.27 -9.52 20.31
CA SER A 1130 -67.62 -10.72 19.74
C SER A 1130 -66.64 -10.42 18.57
N GLN A 1131 -65.59 -11.24 18.46
CA GLN A 1131 -64.89 -11.75 17.25
C GLN A 1131 -64.41 -10.84 16.10
N ASN A 1132 -63.17 -11.17 15.70
CA ASN A 1132 -62.52 -11.10 14.37
C ASN A 1132 -61.56 -9.95 14.00
N ASP A 1133 -60.60 -10.38 13.16
CA ASP A 1133 -59.70 -9.66 12.25
C ASP A 1133 -58.41 -8.99 12.79
N VAL A 1134 -57.40 -9.87 12.84
CA VAL A 1134 -56.00 -9.65 12.46
C VAL A 1134 -55.82 -8.63 11.32
N SER A 1135 -54.94 -7.64 11.49
CA SER A 1135 -53.78 -7.36 10.61
C SER A 1135 -53.19 -5.95 10.81
N SER A 1136 -51.90 -5.83 10.44
CA SER A 1136 -51.14 -4.61 10.11
C SER A 1136 -51.20 -3.37 11.02
N LEU A 1137 -50.00 -2.85 11.35
CA LEU A 1137 -49.62 -1.43 11.17
C LEU A 1137 -48.09 -1.29 11.43
N LEU A 1138 -47.32 -1.95 10.56
CA LEU A 1138 -45.95 -1.57 10.24
C LEU A 1138 -45.98 -1.12 8.79
N ASP A 1139 -46.25 0.16 8.57
CA ASP A 1139 -45.95 0.90 7.35
C ASP A 1139 -46.04 2.41 7.65
N ASP A 1140 -45.45 3.20 6.75
CA ASP A 1140 -45.33 4.67 6.72
C ASP A 1140 -44.06 5.30 7.32
N PHE A 1141 -42.94 5.01 6.65
CA PHE A 1141 -41.91 6.02 6.37
C PHE A 1141 -42.00 6.45 4.89
N SER A 1142 -42.68 7.55 4.56
CA SER A 1142 -42.28 8.36 3.38
C SER A 1142 -42.78 9.83 3.36
N THR A 1143 -41.83 10.70 2.98
CA THR A 1143 -42.00 11.99 2.27
C THR A 1143 -42.71 13.22 2.91
N SER A 1144 -41.86 14.20 3.23
CA SER A 1144 -41.85 15.58 2.68
C SER A 1144 -42.43 16.77 3.47
N ASN A 1145 -41.54 17.77 3.63
CA ASN A 1145 -41.75 19.23 3.57
C ASN A 1145 -43.00 19.88 4.21
N LYS A 1146 -42.78 20.66 5.28
CA LYS A 1146 -42.88 22.15 5.19
C LYS A 1146 -42.30 22.90 6.40
N THR A 1147 -42.04 24.18 6.16
CA THR A 1147 -41.43 25.20 7.04
C THR A 1147 -42.38 25.79 8.08
N ASN A 1148 -41.85 26.28 9.21
CA ASN A 1148 -42.15 27.56 9.91
C ASN A 1148 -41.60 27.50 11.36
N THR A 1149 -40.52 28.20 11.74
CA THR A 1149 -40.38 29.65 12.12
C THR A 1149 -40.72 29.99 13.58
N PHE A 1150 -39.67 30.39 14.32
CA PHE A 1150 -39.57 31.41 15.40
C PHE A 1150 -40.35 31.30 16.73
N ASP A 1151 -39.59 31.54 17.81
CA ASP A 1151 -39.91 32.23 19.07
C ASP A 1151 -41.01 31.66 20.01
N THR A 1152 -40.98 31.87 21.33
CA THR A 1152 -40.14 32.75 22.17
C THR A 1152 -39.83 32.09 23.52
N SER A 1153 -38.75 32.52 24.17
CA SER A 1153 -38.49 32.29 25.59
C SER A 1153 -39.40 33.12 26.50
N ASP A 1154 -39.78 32.59 27.66
CA ASP A 1154 -39.96 33.40 28.87
C ASP A 1154 -39.60 32.59 30.13
N GLY A 1155 -38.95 33.25 31.09
CA GLY A 1155 -38.58 32.69 32.40
C GLY A 1155 -39.67 32.93 33.47
N PRO A 1156 -39.36 32.85 34.79
CA PRO A 1156 -38.14 33.38 35.37
C PRO A 1156 -37.42 32.52 36.44
N THR A 1157 -36.26 33.04 36.81
CA THR A 1157 -35.34 32.71 37.89
C THR A 1157 -35.95 32.55 39.29
N ALA A 1158 -35.34 31.66 40.08
CA ALA A 1158 -35.15 31.85 41.52
C ALA A 1158 -33.75 31.35 41.94
N THR A 1159 -32.88 32.26 42.35
CA THR A 1159 -31.59 32.00 42.99
C THR A 1159 -31.74 32.09 44.51
N ASP A 1160 -30.99 31.27 45.26
CA ASP A 1160 -30.00 31.69 46.27
C ASP A 1160 -29.85 30.75 47.49
N ALA A 1161 -28.59 30.31 47.67
CA ALA A 1161 -27.90 30.05 48.95
C ALA A 1161 -28.45 28.99 49.96
N PRO A 1162 -27.66 28.61 50.99
CA PRO A 1162 -26.19 28.46 51.05
C PRO A 1162 -25.74 27.05 51.51
N GLN A 1163 -24.44 26.76 51.37
CA GLN A 1163 -23.80 25.59 51.98
C GLN A 1163 -23.42 25.85 53.44
N GLN A 1164 -23.67 24.90 54.36
CA GLN A 1164 -22.69 24.49 55.38
C GLN A 1164 -23.04 23.17 56.11
N SER A 1165 -22.05 22.26 56.15
CA SER A 1165 -21.70 21.26 57.19
C SER A 1165 -22.76 20.55 58.06
N VAL A 1166 -22.64 19.21 58.21
CA VAL A 1166 -21.99 18.55 59.39
C VAL A 1166 -21.82 17.02 59.16
N ASP A 1167 -20.57 16.56 59.33
CA ASP A 1167 -19.98 15.29 59.80
C ASP A 1167 -20.58 13.87 59.59
N GLY A 1168 -19.67 12.89 59.45
CA GLY A 1168 -19.88 11.52 59.95
C GLY A 1168 -19.15 10.36 59.24
N SER A 1169 -18.17 9.72 59.91
CA SER A 1169 -17.76 8.30 59.73
C SER A 1169 -16.86 7.83 58.57
N LYS A 1170 -16.09 8.69 57.89
CA LYS A 1170 -15.04 8.22 56.94
C LYS A 1170 -13.62 8.20 57.53
N ALA A 1171 -13.26 9.17 58.37
CA ALA A 1171 -11.93 9.25 58.98
C ALA A 1171 -11.64 8.15 60.03
N ASP A 1172 -12.68 7.62 60.68
CA ASP A 1172 -12.54 6.62 61.76
C ASP A 1172 -12.19 5.21 61.26
N ARG A 1173 -12.44 4.93 59.96
CA ARG A 1173 -12.11 3.62 59.35
C ARG A 1173 -10.67 3.54 58.87
N GLU A 1174 -10.11 4.66 58.41
CA GLU A 1174 -8.74 4.73 57.91
C GLU A 1174 -7.71 4.73 59.06
N THR A 1175 -8.06 5.34 60.20
CA THR A 1175 -7.25 5.28 61.43
C THR A 1175 -7.21 3.87 62.06
N GLN A 1176 -8.33 3.14 62.09
CA GLN A 1176 -8.37 1.76 62.59
C GLN A 1176 -7.57 0.78 61.71
N ALA A 1177 -7.60 0.95 60.38
CA ALA A 1177 -6.80 0.13 59.46
C ALA A 1177 -5.29 0.33 59.64
N ALA A 1178 -4.85 1.57 59.89
CA ALA A 1178 -3.45 1.89 60.16
C ALA A 1178 -2.95 1.31 61.50
N GLU A 1179 -3.79 1.29 62.54
CA GLU A 1179 -3.41 0.76 63.86
C GLU A 1179 -3.24 -0.77 63.86
N LEU A 1180 -4.07 -1.50 63.11
CA LEU A 1180 -3.94 -2.95 62.92
C LEU A 1180 -2.64 -3.35 62.22
N LEU A 1181 -2.24 -2.60 61.17
CA LEU A 1181 -0.94 -2.79 60.51
C LEU A 1181 0.25 -2.48 61.44
N LYS A 1182 0.09 -1.56 62.39
CA LYS A 1182 1.10 -1.24 63.41
C LYS A 1182 1.24 -2.36 64.43
N LYS A 1183 0.13 -2.99 64.86
CA LYS A 1183 0.13 -4.14 65.79
C LYS A 1183 0.70 -5.42 65.18
N LEU A 1184 0.52 -5.67 63.88
CA LEU A 1184 1.13 -6.83 63.21
C LEU A 1184 2.66 -6.70 63.06
N ARG A 1185 3.20 -5.49 62.88
CA ARG A 1185 4.66 -5.25 62.82
C ARG A 1185 5.35 -5.31 64.19
N ALA A 1186 4.60 -5.16 65.29
CA ALA A 1186 5.14 -5.19 66.66
C ALA A 1186 5.36 -6.60 67.24
N LYS A 1187 4.97 -7.68 66.55
CA LYS A 1187 5.07 -9.07 67.07
C LYS A 1187 6.15 -9.92 66.39
N LYS A 1188 7.10 -9.29 65.69
CA LYS A 1188 8.20 -9.97 64.99
C LYS A 1188 9.45 -9.09 64.97
N ASN A 1189 10.07 -8.89 66.14
CA ASN A 1189 11.51 -8.70 66.37
C ASN A 1189 11.83 -8.38 67.85
N ASP A 1190 12.04 -9.44 68.64
CA ASP A 1190 13.10 -9.54 69.66
C ASP A 1190 13.86 -10.80 69.21
N SER A 1191 15.15 -10.87 68.91
CA SER A 1191 16.36 -10.05 69.17
C SER A 1191 17.41 -10.47 68.10
N GLY A 1192 18.53 -9.79 67.82
CA GLY A 1192 19.14 -8.51 68.23
C GLY A 1192 20.43 -8.27 67.41
N ASP A 1193 21.04 -7.09 67.51
CA ASP A 1193 22.47 -6.70 67.29
C ASP A 1193 23.39 -7.42 66.26
N ALA A 1194 24.30 -6.77 65.50
CA ALA A 1194 24.65 -5.35 65.37
C ALA A 1194 25.45 -5.04 64.06
N THR A 1195 25.68 -3.75 63.82
CA THR A 1195 26.66 -3.05 62.94
C THR A 1195 28.06 -3.71 62.77
N GLN A 1196 28.93 -3.44 61.77
CA GLN A 1196 29.06 -2.33 60.79
C GLN A 1196 30.05 -2.65 59.63
N ALA A 1197 29.84 -1.98 58.47
CA ALA A 1197 30.82 -1.24 57.63
C ALA A 1197 31.92 -1.87 56.72
N ALA A 1198 32.19 -1.10 55.65
CA ALA A 1198 33.39 -1.00 54.79
C ALA A 1198 33.71 -2.15 53.81
N GLY A 1199 34.44 -1.80 52.72
CA GLY A 1199 34.77 -2.73 51.62
C GLY A 1199 36.24 -2.65 51.17
N THR A 1200 36.50 -3.12 49.94
CA THR A 1200 37.74 -3.05 49.11
C THR A 1200 38.53 -4.37 48.92
N LYS A 1201 38.43 -4.91 47.70
CA LYS A 1201 39.34 -5.77 46.87
C LYS A 1201 40.26 -6.87 47.48
N SER A 1202 40.21 -8.05 46.80
CA SER A 1202 41.26 -9.11 46.68
C SER A 1202 41.47 -10.04 47.91
N ILE A 1203 42.04 -11.26 47.90
CA ILE A 1203 42.45 -12.36 46.93
C ILE A 1203 42.78 -13.61 47.83
N PRO A 1204 42.81 -14.92 47.42
CA PRO A 1204 42.78 -15.58 46.08
C PRO A 1204 41.62 -16.63 45.92
N GLU A 1205 41.95 -17.90 45.63
CA GLU A 1205 41.12 -19.10 45.38
C GLU A 1205 40.95 -20.05 46.59
N LYS A 1206 39.90 -20.91 46.52
CA LYS A 1206 39.64 -22.23 47.17
C LYS A 1206 38.28 -22.27 47.91
N GLU A 1207 37.55 -23.38 48.00
CA GLU A 1207 37.85 -24.79 47.67
C GLU A 1207 36.60 -25.53 47.18
N LYS A 1208 36.77 -26.57 46.35
CA LYS A 1208 35.66 -27.43 45.88
C LYS A 1208 35.07 -28.21 47.06
N ARG A 1209 33.75 -28.16 47.27
CA ARG A 1209 33.07 -29.17 48.11
C ARG A 1209 33.04 -30.51 47.37
N ALA A 1210 33.51 -31.56 48.04
CA ALA A 1210 33.57 -32.92 47.52
C ALA A 1210 32.15 -33.50 47.26
N PRO A 1211 32.00 -34.44 46.30
CA PRO A 1211 30.71 -34.96 45.90
C PRO A 1211 30.11 -35.89 46.97
N THR A 1212 28.77 -35.89 47.07
CA THR A 1212 28.02 -36.90 47.82
C THR A 1212 28.21 -38.27 47.17
N GLN A 1213 29.00 -39.12 47.81
CA GLN A 1213 29.31 -40.47 47.36
C GLN A 1213 28.04 -41.35 47.34
N PHE A 1214 27.63 -41.77 46.15
CA PHE A 1214 26.49 -42.68 45.98
C PHE A 1214 26.91 -44.10 46.40
N LYS A 1215 26.24 -44.69 47.39
CA LYS A 1215 26.38 -46.13 47.68
C LYS A 1215 25.71 -46.93 46.57
N GLU A 1216 26.48 -47.80 45.93
CA GLU A 1216 25.95 -48.77 44.96
C GLU A 1216 24.92 -49.70 45.61
N PRO A 1217 23.82 -50.05 44.92
CA PRO A 1217 22.94 -51.14 45.33
C PRO A 1217 23.50 -52.49 44.89
N ASP A 1218 23.17 -53.55 45.63
CA ASP A 1218 23.69 -54.91 45.44
C ASP A 1218 23.57 -55.48 44.01
N THR A 1219 24.38 -56.51 43.74
CA THR A 1219 24.70 -57.16 42.46
C THR A 1219 23.54 -57.84 41.70
N GLY A 1220 22.29 -57.49 42.02
CA GLY A 1220 21.10 -57.81 41.24
C GLY A 1220 20.55 -56.63 40.41
N SER A 1221 21.27 -55.50 40.33
CA SER A 1221 20.86 -54.32 39.57
C SER A 1221 21.23 -54.40 38.09
N LEU A 1222 20.35 -53.89 37.23
CA LEU A 1222 20.40 -54.10 35.78
C LEU A 1222 21.36 -53.21 34.99
N LEU A 1223 22.08 -52.33 35.68
CA LEU A 1223 22.90 -51.28 35.08
C LEU A 1223 24.10 -51.84 34.29
N ASP A 1224 24.66 -52.98 34.71
CA ASP A 1224 25.92 -53.54 34.18
C ASP A 1224 25.81 -54.17 32.79
N SER A 1225 24.60 -54.19 32.23
CA SER A 1225 24.30 -54.81 30.93
C SER A 1225 24.03 -53.83 29.79
N PHE A 1226 23.87 -52.54 30.12
CA PHE A 1226 23.63 -51.47 29.15
C PHE A 1226 24.97 -50.82 28.83
N GLY A 1227 25.86 -51.62 28.23
CA GLY A 1227 27.30 -51.33 28.02
C GLY A 1227 27.59 -49.86 27.69
N PHE A 1228 28.57 -49.32 28.42
CA PHE A 1228 29.04 -47.95 28.33
C PHE A 1228 29.55 -47.58 26.94
#